data_AF-A0A0Q6VKC0-F1
#
_entry.id   AF-A0A0Q6VKC0-F1
#
_cell.length_a   1.000
_cell.length_b   1.000
_cell.length_c   1.000
_cell.angle_alpha   90.00
_cell.angle_beta   90.00
_cell.angle_gamma   90.00
#
_symmetry.space_group_name_H-M   'P 1'
#
loop_
_entity.id
_entity.type
_entity.pdbx_description
1 polymer ?
#
loop_
_entity_poly.entity_id
_entity_poly.type
_entity_poly.pdbx_seq_one_letter_code
_entity_poly.pdbx_strand_id
1 'polypeptide(L)'
;MVVPGVLTATPVPTVSGTPQVDATLTAEPGTWAPDGVQLSYQWFTGTTAADEVPVSGATASTYVPVEGDIGKRLAVEVTGSKLGYASTASTSVLGELVTPAPSIDAGTPTITGTAQVGRTLTADAGIWAPEGVELALQWLRDGTPVEGATSTTYALVGADVGRPVALRVTGTKPGFPTKVATSSETQAVAEGTQASTPTPTITGATGLGDVLTAVPGDWDTGVTVSYQWVRDGNALSGETAAQHTVTATDIGSSIRVTVTGTRAGYASQSVSSAPLPVTGAQTAGKIARALATFHAALGRVGTDPLDIFVGPSDSITEGNRASSIQKRWISVFRDGLRRSYQPSGVAGGFGYLDLMNSPKFPDNPSSYVNGAGVFDQGLGRQTLALFGATQTITVNDRFTDVDILYAGLTGTAGTFAYSVDGGPDVRVSTGGKAVSRGGYVERVSGLVAGPHRLVLHGGGGGYPSIIEGVMLYNGDRDRGIRLWEGGASGLTAVNYVAPTDAWAASLKEVHPDIVVLPIGSNDYALGTPAKDTEVRIREIIATIRARVDTDPSIVLVPYYERPTSGTAPWSTYEQMYARIASTDPKIVVFDLALLFGSYGSAQRVGLMSPDLLHPSDTGYALIADKLAAFVAPSPPG
;
A
#
# COMPACT_ATOMS: atom_id res chain seq x y z
N MET A 1 -76.82 70.96 66.32
CA MET A 1 -75.46 70.59 65.89
C MET A 1 -74.87 69.74 67.01
N VAL A 2 -74.74 68.43 66.80
CA VAL A 2 -74.12 67.54 67.81
C VAL A 2 -72.61 67.66 67.62
N VAL A 3 -71.90 68.13 68.64
CA VAL A 3 -70.44 68.17 68.62
C VAL A 3 -69.94 66.74 68.84
N PRO A 4 -69.13 66.16 67.93
CA PRO A 4 -68.58 64.82 68.11
C PRO A 4 -67.79 64.72 69.41
N GLY A 5 -67.85 63.56 70.05
CA GLY A 5 -66.98 63.25 71.19
C GLY A 5 -65.51 63.26 70.78
N VAL A 6 -64.63 63.47 71.77
CA VAL A 6 -63.18 63.41 71.59
C VAL A 6 -62.67 62.12 72.23
N LEU A 7 -61.79 61.38 71.54
CA LEU A 7 -61.09 60.24 72.12
C LEU A 7 -60.20 60.74 73.26
N THR A 8 -60.34 60.14 74.45
CA THR A 8 -59.70 60.65 75.68
C THR A 8 -58.32 60.03 75.95
N ALA A 9 -57.94 58.98 75.22
CA ALA A 9 -56.60 58.42 75.22
C ALA A 9 -56.14 58.12 73.78
N THR A 10 -55.05 58.75 73.37
CA THR A 10 -54.43 58.65 72.04
C THR A 10 -52.93 58.40 72.21
N PRO A 11 -52.52 57.16 72.52
CA PRO A 11 -51.12 56.82 72.77
C PRO A 11 -50.26 57.01 71.51
N VAL A 12 -48.96 57.22 71.71
CA VAL A 12 -47.98 57.09 70.62
C VAL A 12 -47.71 55.58 70.45
N PRO A 13 -48.03 54.97 69.30
CA PRO A 13 -47.81 53.54 69.11
C PRO A 13 -46.31 53.23 69.08
N THR A 14 -45.94 52.01 69.42
CA THR A 14 -44.57 51.49 69.23
C THR A 14 -44.58 50.33 68.25
N VAL A 15 -43.41 49.98 67.72
CA VAL A 15 -43.23 48.81 66.85
C VAL A 15 -42.34 47.81 67.58
N SER A 16 -42.78 46.55 67.66
CA SER A 16 -42.02 45.43 68.20
C SER A 16 -41.55 44.49 67.08
N GLY A 17 -40.44 43.78 67.32
CA GLY A 17 -39.78 42.91 66.33
C GLY A 17 -38.45 43.46 65.82
N THR A 18 -37.74 42.67 65.02
CA THR A 18 -36.46 43.05 64.41
C THR A 18 -36.73 43.62 63.02
N PRO A 19 -36.32 44.86 62.69
CA PRO A 19 -36.47 45.40 61.35
C PRO A 19 -35.49 44.71 60.41
N GLN A 20 -35.93 43.60 59.83
CA GLN A 20 -35.15 42.72 58.99
C GLN A 20 -36.07 42.10 57.93
N VAL A 21 -35.57 41.90 56.71
CA VAL A 21 -36.34 41.20 55.67
C VAL A 21 -36.75 39.80 56.15
N ASP A 22 -37.98 39.41 55.81
CA ASP A 22 -38.63 38.16 56.23
C ASP A 22 -38.91 38.04 57.76
N ALA A 23 -38.57 39.06 58.58
CA ALA A 23 -38.96 39.12 59.99
C ALA A 23 -40.28 39.89 60.16
N THR A 24 -41.16 39.44 61.05
CA THR A 24 -42.44 40.14 61.29
C THR A 24 -42.26 41.27 62.29
N LEU A 25 -42.61 42.49 61.88
CA LEU A 25 -42.83 43.64 62.77
C LEU A 25 -44.29 43.70 63.19
N THR A 26 -44.54 44.06 64.44
CA THR A 26 -45.89 44.17 65.01
C THR A 26 -46.12 45.57 65.56
N ALA A 27 -47.24 46.18 65.17
CA ALA A 27 -47.68 47.45 65.71
C ALA A 27 -48.27 47.24 67.10
N GLU A 28 -47.77 48.00 68.08
CA GLU A 28 -48.26 48.04 69.45
C GLU A 28 -49.05 49.35 69.63
N PRO A 29 -50.37 49.34 69.41
CA PRO A 29 -51.17 50.57 69.31
C PRO A 29 -51.42 51.29 70.64
N GLY A 30 -51.04 50.68 71.77
CA GLY A 30 -51.39 51.15 73.11
C GLY A 30 -52.89 51.07 73.43
N THR A 31 -53.30 51.63 74.57
CA THR A 31 -54.70 51.62 75.02
C THR A 31 -55.45 52.87 74.57
N TRP A 32 -56.59 52.68 73.90
CA TRP A 32 -57.46 53.75 73.40
C TRP A 32 -58.75 53.85 74.24
N ALA A 33 -59.22 55.07 74.49
CA ALA A 33 -60.44 55.34 75.27
C ALA A 33 -61.36 56.35 74.58
N PRO A 34 -62.70 56.22 74.73
CA PRO A 34 -63.44 55.25 75.54
C PRO A 34 -63.66 53.89 74.85
N ASP A 35 -63.80 52.81 75.62
CA ASP A 35 -63.93 51.40 75.15
C ASP A 35 -64.72 51.19 73.85
N GLY A 36 -64.21 50.35 72.96
CA GLY A 36 -64.83 50.05 71.65
C GLY A 36 -64.32 50.91 70.48
N VAL A 37 -63.15 51.55 70.60
CA VAL A 37 -62.44 52.19 69.49
C VAL A 37 -61.95 51.13 68.50
N GLN A 38 -62.26 51.31 67.21
CA GLN A 38 -61.74 50.48 66.12
C GLN A 38 -60.43 51.06 65.60
N LEU A 39 -59.43 50.21 65.37
CA LEU A 39 -58.09 50.61 64.91
C LEU A 39 -57.86 50.20 63.46
N SER A 40 -57.27 51.10 62.69
CA SER A 40 -56.69 50.82 61.38
C SER A 40 -55.22 51.24 61.35
N TYR A 41 -54.43 50.53 60.55
CA TYR A 41 -52.98 50.71 60.47
C TYR A 41 -52.58 51.18 59.07
N GLN A 42 -51.50 51.96 59.00
CA GLN A 42 -50.78 52.22 57.76
C GLN A 42 -49.28 52.27 58.09
N TRP A 43 -48.49 51.43 57.43
CA TRP A 43 -47.04 51.44 57.59
C TRP A 43 -46.41 52.47 56.66
N PHE A 44 -45.34 53.10 57.13
CA PHE A 44 -44.55 54.11 56.44
C PHE A 44 -43.08 53.66 56.36
N THR A 45 -42.41 54.04 55.28
CA THR A 45 -40.98 53.78 55.04
C THR A 45 -40.28 55.08 54.69
N GLY A 46 -39.09 55.31 55.25
CA GLY A 46 -38.33 56.55 55.04
C GLY A 46 -36.95 56.49 55.67
N THR A 47 -36.09 57.46 55.35
CA THR A 47 -34.75 57.55 55.99
C THR A 47 -34.76 58.47 57.22
N THR A 48 -35.68 59.43 57.23
CA THR A 48 -35.97 60.40 58.29
C THR A 48 -37.48 60.62 58.40
N ALA A 49 -37.95 61.29 59.45
CA ALA A 49 -39.39 61.55 59.60
C ALA A 49 -39.97 62.51 58.55
N ALA A 50 -39.11 63.27 57.84
CA ALA A 50 -39.55 64.25 56.85
C ALA A 50 -39.79 63.64 55.45
N ASP A 51 -39.22 62.46 55.17
CA ASP A 51 -39.33 61.75 53.89
C ASP A 51 -40.10 60.43 54.00
N GLU A 52 -40.78 60.18 55.13
CA GLU A 52 -41.66 59.03 55.28
C GLU A 52 -42.78 59.06 54.24
N VAL A 53 -42.93 57.94 53.54
CA VAL A 53 -44.02 57.71 52.59
C VAL A 53 -44.80 56.45 52.96
N PRO A 54 -46.12 56.41 52.73
CA PRO A 54 -46.91 55.23 53.03
C PRO A 54 -46.47 54.05 52.15
N VAL A 55 -46.24 52.90 52.78
CA VAL A 55 -46.01 51.63 52.07
C VAL A 55 -47.36 51.16 51.51
N SER A 56 -47.46 51.12 50.19
CA SER A 56 -48.70 50.77 49.49
C SER A 56 -49.25 49.42 49.96
N GLY A 57 -50.51 49.40 50.43
CA GLY A 57 -51.21 48.19 50.86
C GLY A 57 -50.82 47.65 52.24
N ALA A 58 -49.85 48.25 52.92
CA ALA A 58 -49.42 47.83 54.25
C ALA A 58 -50.35 48.38 55.34
N THR A 59 -51.55 47.80 55.46
CA THR A 59 -52.59 48.26 56.40
C THR A 59 -52.90 47.27 57.52
N ALA A 60 -52.11 46.21 57.65
CA ALA A 60 -52.26 45.20 58.70
C ALA A 60 -51.57 45.66 60.00
N SER A 61 -51.96 45.05 61.13
CA SER A 61 -51.29 45.25 62.43
C SER A 61 -49.85 44.71 62.46
N THR A 62 -49.45 43.98 61.42
CA THR A 62 -48.10 43.49 61.22
C THR A 62 -47.57 43.88 59.85
N TYR A 63 -46.25 43.92 59.70
CA TYR A 63 -45.57 44.14 58.44
C TYR A 63 -44.31 43.29 58.36
N VAL A 64 -44.09 42.65 57.23
CA VAL A 64 -42.86 41.91 56.94
C VAL A 64 -42.04 42.77 55.99
N PRO A 65 -40.89 43.32 56.42
CA PRO A 65 -40.04 44.13 55.56
C PRO A 65 -39.61 43.35 54.32
N VAL A 66 -39.55 44.05 53.19
CA VAL A 66 -39.12 43.49 51.91
C VAL A 66 -37.78 44.07 51.49
N GLU A 67 -37.18 43.56 50.41
CA GLU A 67 -35.90 44.06 49.89
C GLU A 67 -35.88 45.59 49.71
N GLY A 68 -37.00 46.16 49.23
CA GLY A 68 -37.13 47.61 49.02
C GLY A 68 -37.12 48.47 50.29
N ASP A 69 -37.21 47.86 51.48
CA ASP A 69 -37.10 48.54 52.77
C ASP A 69 -35.67 48.56 53.32
N ILE A 70 -34.75 47.74 52.78
CA ILE A 70 -33.37 47.67 53.29
C ILE A 70 -32.71 49.05 53.28
N GLY A 71 -32.11 49.42 54.42
CA GLY A 71 -31.49 50.73 54.60
C GLY A 71 -32.48 51.89 54.81
N LYS A 72 -33.78 51.62 54.88
CA LYS A 72 -34.82 52.55 55.35
C LYS A 72 -35.23 52.19 56.77
N ARG A 73 -36.02 53.06 57.38
CA ARG A 73 -36.66 52.88 58.69
C ARG A 73 -38.16 52.76 58.49
N LEU A 74 -38.82 52.04 59.39
CA LEU A 74 -40.26 51.81 59.35
C LEU A 74 -40.95 52.49 60.53
N ALA A 75 -42.13 53.04 60.26
CA ALA A 75 -43.05 53.58 61.25
C ALA A 75 -44.48 53.09 60.96
N VAL A 76 -45.37 53.16 61.95
CA VAL A 76 -46.78 52.81 61.78
C VAL A 76 -47.66 53.93 62.31
N GLU A 77 -48.60 54.38 61.48
CA GLU A 77 -49.71 55.22 61.91
C GLU A 77 -50.88 54.34 62.34
N VAL A 78 -51.39 54.59 63.54
CA VAL A 78 -52.59 53.95 64.08
C VAL A 78 -53.69 54.99 64.14
N THR A 79 -54.76 54.76 63.37
CA THR A 79 -55.96 55.60 63.40
C THR A 79 -57.04 54.94 64.23
N GLY A 80 -57.44 55.61 65.31
CA GLY A 80 -58.58 55.23 66.13
C GLY A 80 -59.88 55.88 65.64
N SER A 81 -60.93 55.08 65.48
CA SER A 81 -62.26 55.55 65.07
C SER A 81 -63.37 54.96 65.93
N LYS A 82 -64.39 55.77 66.25
CA LYS A 82 -65.57 55.34 67.00
C LYS A 82 -66.78 56.19 66.57
N LEU A 83 -67.92 55.56 66.35
CA LEU A 83 -69.14 56.27 65.92
C LEU A 83 -69.51 57.36 66.93
N GLY A 84 -69.74 58.58 66.44
CA GLY A 84 -70.03 59.76 67.27
C GLY A 84 -68.79 60.44 67.86
N TYR A 85 -67.58 59.96 67.57
CA TYR A 85 -66.31 60.58 67.94
C TYR A 85 -65.54 61.02 66.69
N ALA A 86 -64.75 62.09 66.81
CA ALA A 86 -63.78 62.44 65.78
C ALA A 86 -62.65 61.40 65.74
N SER A 87 -62.27 60.92 64.55
CA SER A 87 -61.13 60.01 64.39
C SER A 87 -59.82 60.74 64.64
N THR A 88 -58.87 60.06 65.28
CA THR A 88 -57.53 60.59 65.54
C THR A 88 -56.48 59.57 65.13
N ALA A 89 -55.42 60.04 64.48
CA ALA A 89 -54.25 59.25 64.12
C ALA A 89 -53.07 59.59 65.04
N SER A 90 -52.23 58.60 65.29
CA SER A 90 -50.98 58.74 66.03
C SER A 90 -49.93 57.85 65.36
N THR A 91 -48.74 58.40 65.10
CA THR A 91 -47.67 57.71 64.38
C THR A 91 -46.53 57.37 65.32
N SER A 92 -45.97 56.17 65.19
CA SER A 92 -44.78 55.78 65.95
C SER A 92 -43.57 56.61 65.55
N VAL A 93 -42.55 56.67 66.41
CA VAL A 93 -41.22 57.10 65.95
C VAL A 93 -40.65 56.09 64.93
N LEU A 94 -39.75 56.54 64.05
CA LEU A 94 -39.02 55.64 63.15
C LEU A 94 -38.20 54.63 63.96
N GLY A 95 -38.30 53.36 63.56
CA GLY A 95 -37.47 52.28 64.10
C GLY A 95 -36.01 52.33 63.64
N GLU A 96 -35.28 51.26 63.93
CA GLU A 96 -33.94 51.04 63.38
C GLU A 96 -33.98 50.79 61.87
N LEU A 97 -32.80 50.81 61.24
CA LEU A 97 -32.69 50.53 59.81
C LEU A 97 -33.06 49.07 59.53
N VAL A 98 -33.85 48.84 58.50
CA VAL A 98 -34.14 47.50 58.01
C VAL A 98 -32.86 46.88 57.45
N THR A 99 -32.55 45.69 57.93
CA THR A 99 -31.38 44.90 57.50
C THR A 99 -31.79 43.75 56.57
N PRO A 100 -30.87 43.24 55.73
CA PRO A 100 -31.11 42.02 54.96
C PRO A 100 -31.43 40.81 55.84
N ALA A 101 -32.14 39.83 55.29
CA ALA A 101 -32.37 38.55 55.94
C ALA A 101 -31.02 37.83 56.23
N PRO A 102 -30.94 36.94 57.24
CA PRO A 102 -29.66 36.59 57.85
C PRO A 102 -28.74 35.79 56.91
N SER A 103 -29.29 34.80 56.19
CA SER A 103 -28.54 34.02 55.21
C SER A 103 -29.45 33.10 54.39
N ILE A 104 -28.94 32.66 53.25
CA ILE A 104 -29.39 31.45 52.56
C ILE A 104 -28.59 30.26 53.09
N ASP A 105 -29.29 29.18 53.45
CA ASP A 105 -28.69 27.90 53.76
C ASP A 105 -28.54 27.09 52.47
N ALA A 106 -27.28 26.88 52.07
CA ALA A 106 -26.96 26.21 50.82
C ALA A 106 -27.03 24.68 50.96
N GLY A 107 -27.63 24.02 49.98
CA GLY A 107 -27.50 22.57 49.81
C GLY A 107 -26.07 22.17 49.46
N THR A 108 -25.73 20.90 49.71
CA THR A 108 -24.45 20.31 49.30
C THR A 108 -24.60 19.73 47.89
N PRO A 109 -24.02 20.37 46.84
CA PRO A 109 -24.19 19.89 45.48
C PRO A 109 -23.39 18.59 45.27
N THR A 110 -23.95 17.66 44.51
CA THR A 110 -23.28 16.38 44.16
C THR A 110 -23.31 16.12 42.66
N ILE A 111 -22.37 15.30 42.20
CA ILE A 111 -22.25 14.89 40.80
C ILE A 111 -22.30 13.37 40.74
N THR A 112 -23.11 12.83 39.83
CA THR A 112 -23.15 11.39 39.52
C THR A 112 -22.78 11.15 38.05
N GLY A 113 -22.30 9.94 37.76
CA GLY A 113 -21.83 9.54 36.43
C GLY A 113 -20.35 9.15 36.41
N THR A 114 -19.88 8.69 35.25
CA THR A 114 -18.48 8.30 35.05
C THR A 114 -17.72 9.44 34.37
N ALA A 115 -16.61 9.87 34.98
CA ALA A 115 -15.72 10.88 34.42
C ALA A 115 -14.91 10.32 33.24
N GLN A 116 -15.56 10.19 32.08
CA GLN A 116 -14.96 9.71 30.83
C GLN A 116 -15.58 10.45 29.64
N VAL A 117 -14.78 10.83 28.65
CA VAL A 117 -15.27 11.47 27.41
C VAL A 117 -16.33 10.62 26.73
N GLY A 118 -17.38 11.29 26.23
CA GLY A 118 -18.55 10.64 25.62
C GLY A 118 -19.58 10.13 26.63
N ARG A 119 -19.33 10.28 27.94
CA ARG A 119 -20.32 10.07 29.01
C ARG A 119 -20.90 11.41 29.47
N THR A 120 -22.00 11.32 30.21
CA THR A 120 -22.70 12.48 30.78
C THR A 120 -22.63 12.42 32.29
N LEU A 121 -22.28 13.55 32.91
CA LEU A 121 -22.39 13.79 34.35
C LEU A 121 -23.74 14.43 34.64
N THR A 122 -24.34 14.07 35.79
CA THR A 122 -25.62 14.63 36.25
C THR A 122 -25.42 15.34 37.57
N ALA A 123 -25.92 16.57 37.65
CA ALA A 123 -25.86 17.44 38.82
C ALA A 123 -27.08 17.24 39.73
N ASP A 124 -26.84 17.27 41.03
CA ASP A 124 -27.84 17.51 42.06
C ASP A 124 -27.41 18.74 42.85
N ALA A 125 -28.26 19.76 42.93
CA ALA A 125 -27.97 21.01 43.62
C ALA A 125 -28.11 20.94 45.15
N GLY A 126 -28.70 19.85 45.67
CA GLY A 126 -29.09 19.73 47.07
C GLY A 126 -30.33 20.56 47.42
N ILE A 127 -30.73 20.52 48.69
CA ILE A 127 -31.88 21.27 49.21
C ILE A 127 -31.40 22.62 49.74
N TRP A 128 -32.03 23.70 49.29
CA TRP A 128 -31.72 25.08 49.69
C TRP A 128 -32.87 25.66 50.52
N ALA A 129 -32.53 26.47 51.53
CA ALA A 129 -33.49 27.14 52.39
C ALA A 129 -33.15 28.64 52.54
N PRO A 130 -34.16 29.51 52.78
CA PRO A 130 -35.60 29.21 52.87
C PRO A 130 -36.22 28.85 51.51
N GLU A 131 -37.50 28.46 51.49
CA GLU A 131 -38.24 28.22 50.24
C GLU A 131 -38.23 29.47 49.34
N GLY A 132 -38.20 29.25 48.02
CA GLY A 132 -38.19 30.30 47.00
C GLY A 132 -36.80 30.82 46.60
N VAL A 133 -35.71 30.12 46.96
CA VAL A 133 -34.37 30.44 46.45
C VAL A 133 -34.25 29.99 44.99
N GLU A 134 -33.84 30.91 44.11
CA GLU A 134 -33.54 30.62 42.71
C GLU A 134 -32.09 30.12 42.58
N LEU A 135 -31.88 29.05 41.81
CA LEU A 135 -30.58 28.40 41.65
C LEU A 135 -30.04 28.56 40.23
N ALA A 136 -28.79 29.04 40.13
CA ALA A 136 -28.02 29.05 38.89
C ALA A 136 -26.90 28.01 38.98
N LEU A 137 -26.83 27.13 37.98
CA LEU A 137 -25.80 26.09 37.87
C LEU A 137 -24.68 26.55 36.94
N GLN A 138 -23.45 26.16 37.26
CA GLN A 138 -22.28 26.37 36.41
C GLN A 138 -21.30 25.22 36.58
N TRP A 139 -21.04 24.46 35.52
CA TRP A 139 -20.00 23.45 35.52
C TRP A 139 -18.61 24.10 35.46
N LEU A 140 -17.68 23.52 36.20
CA LEU A 140 -16.29 23.94 36.31
C LEU A 140 -15.39 22.82 35.78
N ARG A 141 -14.37 23.19 35.00
CA ARG A 141 -13.27 22.32 34.58
C ARG A 141 -12.01 22.84 35.24
N ASP A 142 -11.37 22.04 36.08
CA ASP A 142 -10.15 22.45 36.81
C ASP A 142 -10.36 23.79 37.55
N GLY A 143 -11.47 23.89 38.29
CA GLY A 143 -11.90 25.10 39.00
C GLY A 143 -12.41 26.26 38.15
N THR A 144 -12.26 26.22 36.81
CA THR A 144 -12.63 27.32 35.91
C THR A 144 -14.00 27.10 35.27
N PRO A 145 -14.90 28.10 35.22
CA PRO A 145 -16.19 27.98 34.55
C PRO A 145 -16.08 27.54 33.10
N VAL A 146 -16.85 26.51 32.72
CA VAL A 146 -17.02 26.11 31.32
C VAL A 146 -18.14 26.96 30.72
N GLU A 147 -17.80 27.79 29.76
CA GLU A 147 -18.74 28.74 29.13
C GLU A 147 -20.00 28.02 28.61
N GLY A 148 -21.18 28.53 28.99
CA GLY A 148 -22.48 27.99 28.59
C GLY A 148 -22.90 26.69 29.28
N ALA A 149 -22.06 26.08 30.11
CA ALA A 149 -22.38 24.84 30.80
C ALA A 149 -23.19 25.09 32.09
N THR A 150 -24.49 25.37 31.92
CA THR A 150 -25.42 25.72 33.01
C THR A 150 -26.59 24.74 33.18
N SER A 151 -26.57 23.62 32.43
CA SER A 151 -27.59 22.57 32.51
C SER A 151 -27.39 21.65 33.72
N THR A 152 -28.43 20.89 34.09
CA THR A 152 -28.35 19.81 35.10
C THR A 152 -27.52 18.62 34.62
N THR A 153 -27.15 18.57 33.34
CA THR A 153 -26.28 17.54 32.77
C THR A 153 -25.10 18.16 32.03
N TYR A 154 -23.93 17.50 32.08
CA TYR A 154 -22.73 17.90 31.35
C TYR A 154 -22.14 16.72 30.58
N ALA A 155 -22.15 16.81 29.26
CA ALA A 155 -21.54 15.82 28.37
C ALA A 155 -20.03 16.08 28.28
N LEU A 156 -19.24 15.09 28.68
CA LEU A 156 -17.79 15.21 28.72
C LEU A 156 -17.18 15.17 27.31
N VAL A 157 -16.35 16.16 27.02
CA VAL A 157 -15.69 16.38 25.73
C VAL A 157 -14.18 16.21 25.84
N GLY A 158 -13.47 16.16 24.71
CA GLY A 158 -12.03 15.93 24.72
C GLY A 158 -11.20 16.96 25.48
N ALA A 159 -11.69 18.20 25.62
CA ALA A 159 -11.02 19.23 26.42
C ALA A 159 -11.09 18.98 27.94
N ASP A 160 -11.92 18.05 28.40
CA ASP A 160 -12.02 17.65 29.82
C ASP A 160 -10.96 16.61 30.21
N VAL A 161 -10.32 15.91 29.26
CA VAL A 161 -9.38 14.80 29.57
C VAL A 161 -8.28 15.22 30.54
N GLY A 162 -8.08 14.40 31.56
CA GLY A 162 -7.10 14.61 32.61
C GLY A 162 -7.48 15.66 33.65
N ARG A 163 -8.60 16.36 33.46
CA ARG A 163 -9.05 17.45 34.35
C ARG A 163 -10.26 16.99 35.18
N PRO A 164 -10.30 17.29 36.48
CA PRO A 164 -11.51 17.08 37.26
C PRO A 164 -12.60 18.09 36.86
N VAL A 165 -13.86 17.70 37.06
CA VAL A 165 -15.03 18.54 36.86
C VAL A 165 -15.74 18.74 38.19
N ALA A 166 -16.27 19.95 38.42
CA ALA A 166 -17.08 20.28 39.59
C ALA A 166 -18.32 21.09 39.19
N LEU A 167 -19.29 21.19 40.09
CA LEU A 167 -20.51 21.96 39.90
C LEU A 167 -20.53 23.11 40.91
N ARG A 168 -20.67 24.34 40.42
CA ARG A 168 -20.97 25.52 41.23
C ARG A 168 -22.46 25.82 41.16
N VAL A 169 -23.07 26.02 42.32
CA VAL A 169 -24.47 26.43 42.47
C VAL A 169 -24.52 27.76 43.19
N THR A 170 -25.17 28.74 42.57
CA THR A 170 -25.39 30.07 43.14
C THR A 170 -26.87 30.21 43.46
N GLY A 171 -27.19 30.42 44.74
CA GLY A 171 -28.54 30.69 45.23
C GLY A 171 -28.79 32.18 45.42
N THR A 172 -29.89 32.67 44.87
CA THR A 172 -30.35 34.05 44.99
C THR A 172 -31.79 34.12 45.48
N LYS A 173 -32.07 35.04 46.41
CA LYS A 173 -33.41 35.36 46.87
C LYS A 173 -33.46 36.87 47.19
N PRO A 174 -34.48 37.63 46.74
CA PRO A 174 -34.61 39.06 47.01
C PRO A 174 -34.46 39.40 48.50
N GLY A 175 -33.61 40.38 48.84
CA GLY A 175 -33.35 40.78 50.23
C GLY A 175 -32.48 39.83 51.06
N PHE A 176 -31.95 38.76 50.45
CA PHE A 176 -30.94 37.87 51.03
C PHE A 176 -29.57 38.09 50.37
N PRO A 177 -28.46 37.95 51.12
CA PRO A 177 -27.13 37.87 50.50
C PRO A 177 -27.01 36.61 49.63
N THR A 178 -26.45 36.75 48.42
CA THR A 178 -26.17 35.63 47.52
C THR A 178 -25.26 34.59 48.19
N LYS A 179 -25.57 33.31 47.99
CA LYS A 179 -24.79 32.20 48.54
C LYS A 179 -24.33 31.27 47.43
N VAL A 180 -23.09 30.79 47.53
CA VAL A 180 -22.48 29.88 46.56
C VAL A 180 -22.05 28.61 47.27
N ALA A 181 -22.36 27.45 46.66
CA ALA A 181 -21.83 26.15 47.04
C ALA A 181 -21.18 25.47 45.84
N THR A 182 -20.14 24.67 46.07
CA THR A 182 -19.46 23.91 45.01
C THR A 182 -19.37 22.45 45.44
N SER A 183 -19.65 21.52 44.51
CA SER A 183 -19.51 20.09 44.76
C SER A 183 -18.06 19.68 45.02
N SER A 184 -17.84 18.48 45.53
CA SER A 184 -16.54 17.83 45.37
C SER A 184 -16.21 17.65 43.88
N GLU A 185 -14.92 17.68 43.56
CA GLU A 185 -14.44 17.36 42.22
C GLU A 185 -14.66 15.88 41.88
N THR A 186 -14.93 15.60 40.60
CA THR A 186 -14.86 14.23 40.08
C THR A 186 -13.42 13.73 40.08
N GLN A 187 -13.22 12.43 39.84
CA GLN A 187 -11.91 11.97 39.36
C GLN A 187 -11.54 12.68 38.04
N ALA A 188 -10.25 12.72 37.73
CA ALA A 188 -9.77 13.22 36.45
C ALA A 188 -10.46 12.47 35.30
N VAL A 189 -10.95 13.20 34.31
CA VAL A 189 -11.73 12.61 33.21
C VAL A 189 -10.83 11.73 32.35
N ALA A 190 -11.20 10.46 32.23
CA ALA A 190 -10.51 9.50 31.38
C ALA A 190 -10.84 9.70 29.88
N GLU A 191 -9.94 9.22 29.02
CA GLU A 191 -10.21 9.14 27.59
C GLU A 191 -11.41 8.23 27.30
N GLY A 192 -12.20 8.60 26.30
CA GLY A 192 -13.24 7.75 25.74
C GLY A 192 -12.64 6.54 25.02
N THR A 193 -13.43 5.48 24.87
CA THR A 193 -13.05 4.31 24.08
C THR A 193 -13.80 4.30 22.77
N GLN A 194 -13.11 3.99 21.67
CA GLN A 194 -13.75 3.72 20.39
C GLN A 194 -14.44 2.34 20.45
N ALA A 195 -15.63 2.22 19.88
CA ALA A 195 -16.42 0.99 19.87
C ALA A 195 -16.10 0.12 18.64
N SER A 196 -15.82 0.75 17.51
CA SER A 196 -15.51 0.05 16.27
C SER A 196 -14.12 -0.61 16.29
N THR A 197 -14.04 -1.87 15.90
CA THR A 197 -12.79 -2.63 15.71
C THR A 197 -12.67 -3.12 14.26
N PRO A 198 -12.44 -2.23 13.29
CA PRO A 198 -12.42 -2.62 11.88
C PRO A 198 -11.25 -3.57 11.58
N THR A 199 -11.44 -4.42 10.57
CA THR A 199 -10.36 -5.24 10.00
C THR A 199 -9.96 -4.62 8.67
N PRO A 200 -8.82 -3.90 8.58
CA PRO A 200 -8.40 -3.30 7.33
C PRO A 200 -7.99 -4.37 6.33
N THR A 201 -8.16 -4.08 5.04
CA THR A 201 -7.74 -4.95 3.94
C THR A 201 -6.82 -4.22 2.97
N ILE A 202 -6.08 -4.96 2.16
CA ILE A 202 -5.25 -4.42 1.09
C ILE A 202 -5.84 -4.89 -0.24
N THR A 203 -5.99 -3.98 -1.18
CA THR A 203 -6.42 -4.25 -2.55
C THR A 203 -5.32 -3.87 -3.54
N GLY A 204 -5.38 -4.39 -4.76
CA GLY A 204 -4.36 -4.17 -5.79
C GLY A 204 -3.65 -5.45 -6.21
N ALA A 205 -3.02 -5.41 -7.38
CA ALA A 205 -2.14 -6.48 -7.83
C ALA A 205 -0.76 -6.38 -7.15
N THR A 206 -0.06 -7.50 -7.07
CA THR A 206 1.24 -7.61 -6.36
C THR A 206 2.43 -7.69 -7.32
N GLY A 207 2.26 -7.23 -8.56
CA GLY A 207 3.34 -7.06 -9.51
C GLY A 207 4.15 -5.79 -9.20
N LEU A 208 5.40 -5.74 -9.64
CA LEU A 208 6.20 -4.52 -9.45
C LEU A 208 5.56 -3.33 -10.17
N GLY A 209 5.47 -2.19 -9.46
CA GLY A 209 4.93 -0.95 -9.96
C GLY A 209 3.41 -0.87 -9.83
N ASP A 210 2.77 -1.99 -9.46
CA ASP A 210 1.37 -1.98 -9.08
C ASP A 210 1.20 -1.23 -7.75
N VAL A 211 0.03 -0.63 -7.59
CA VAL A 211 -0.30 0.15 -6.41
C VAL A 211 -1.19 -0.69 -5.50
N LEU A 212 -0.70 -0.98 -4.31
CA LEU A 212 -1.48 -1.52 -3.21
C LEU A 212 -2.25 -0.37 -2.56
N THR A 213 -3.55 -0.56 -2.33
CA THR A 213 -4.43 0.43 -1.69
C THR A 213 -4.97 -0.14 -0.38
N ALA A 214 -4.74 0.58 0.71
CA ALA A 214 -5.28 0.28 2.02
C ALA A 214 -6.78 0.63 2.08
N VAL A 215 -7.58 -0.31 2.58
CA VAL A 215 -9.00 -0.12 2.85
C VAL A 215 -9.17 -0.17 4.37
N PRO A 216 -9.41 0.97 5.05
CA PRO A 216 -9.32 1.08 6.51
C PRO A 216 -10.48 0.43 7.27
N GLY A 217 -11.59 0.09 6.60
CA GLY A 217 -12.82 -0.38 7.22
C GLY A 217 -13.66 0.74 7.84
N ASP A 218 -14.75 0.37 8.52
CA ASP A 218 -15.67 1.33 9.15
C ASP A 218 -15.21 1.70 10.56
N TRP A 219 -14.96 2.99 10.78
CA TRP A 219 -14.58 3.56 12.07
C TRP A 219 -15.74 4.38 12.67
N ASP A 220 -15.69 4.62 13.98
CA ASP A 220 -16.67 5.49 14.65
C ASP A 220 -16.69 6.89 14.02
N THR A 221 -17.84 7.56 14.05
CA THR A 221 -17.98 8.93 13.52
C THR A 221 -16.99 9.90 14.17
N GLY A 222 -16.30 10.69 13.33
CA GLY A 222 -15.32 11.69 13.78
C GLY A 222 -13.91 11.16 14.01
N VAL A 223 -13.65 9.88 13.69
CA VAL A 223 -12.29 9.31 13.68
C VAL A 223 -11.54 9.74 12.42
N THR A 224 -10.28 10.15 12.59
CA THR A 224 -9.32 10.37 11.49
C THR A 224 -8.34 9.19 11.46
N VAL A 225 -8.11 8.64 10.26
CA VAL A 225 -7.23 7.47 10.07
C VAL A 225 -5.87 7.87 9.48
N SER A 226 -4.81 7.17 9.93
CA SER A 226 -3.47 7.22 9.34
C SER A 226 -2.95 5.81 9.05
N TYR A 227 -1.98 5.71 8.13
CA TYR A 227 -1.45 4.43 7.64
C TYR A 227 0.03 4.29 7.98
N GLN A 228 0.46 3.05 8.14
CA GLN A 228 1.86 2.67 8.17
C GLN A 228 2.00 1.32 7.46
N TRP A 229 2.70 1.30 6.33
CA TRP A 229 3.00 0.06 5.63
C TRP A 229 4.14 -0.69 6.31
N VAL A 230 4.05 -2.02 6.29
CA VAL A 230 4.94 -2.95 7.00
C VAL A 230 5.34 -4.07 6.06
N ARG A 231 6.63 -4.37 5.98
CA ARG A 231 7.21 -5.49 5.22
C ARG A 231 7.83 -6.50 6.17
N ASP A 232 7.35 -7.74 6.14
CA ASP A 232 7.84 -8.84 6.99
C ASP A 232 7.93 -8.47 8.48
N GLY A 233 6.93 -7.73 8.97
CA GLY A 233 6.85 -7.25 10.35
C GLY A 233 7.63 -5.96 10.64
N ASN A 234 8.42 -5.44 9.70
CA ASN A 234 9.19 -4.22 9.88
C ASN A 234 8.50 -3.03 9.20
N ALA A 235 8.38 -1.90 9.90
CA ALA A 235 7.79 -0.69 9.35
C ALA A 235 8.61 -0.15 8.17
N LEU A 236 7.94 0.17 7.07
CA LEU A 236 8.55 0.86 5.94
C LEU A 236 8.61 2.36 6.25
N SER A 237 9.82 2.86 6.48
CA SER A 237 10.04 4.26 6.87
C SER A 237 9.48 5.22 5.82
N GLY A 238 8.62 6.16 6.24
CA GLY A 238 8.00 7.18 5.37
C GLY A 238 6.75 6.72 4.61
N GLU A 239 6.45 5.42 4.58
CA GLU A 239 5.29 4.87 3.87
C GLU A 239 4.01 5.01 4.69
N THR A 240 3.44 6.22 4.71
CA THR A 240 2.24 6.58 5.50
C THR A 240 1.02 6.97 4.67
N ALA A 241 1.14 6.90 3.34
CA ALA A 241 0.02 7.14 2.44
C ALA A 241 -0.96 5.95 2.44
N ALA A 242 -2.20 6.20 2.01
CA ALA A 242 -3.20 5.15 1.80
C ALA A 242 -2.79 4.15 0.69
N GLN A 243 -1.77 4.48 -0.08
CA GLN A 243 -1.25 3.68 -1.19
C GLN A 243 0.23 3.36 -0.97
N HIS A 244 0.64 2.18 -1.41
CA HIS A 244 2.03 1.75 -1.48
C HIS A 244 2.32 1.17 -2.86
N THR A 245 3.34 1.70 -3.54
CA THR A 245 3.76 1.16 -4.84
C THR A 245 4.70 -0.02 -4.59
N VAL A 246 4.38 -1.18 -5.15
CA VAL A 246 5.21 -2.38 -5.00
C VAL A 246 6.60 -2.12 -5.60
N THR A 247 7.62 -2.20 -4.75
CA THR A 247 9.03 -2.04 -5.11
C THR A 247 9.72 -3.39 -5.26
N ALA A 248 10.94 -3.37 -5.82
CA ALA A 248 11.73 -4.58 -6.03
C ALA A 248 12.06 -5.29 -4.72
N THR A 249 12.07 -4.54 -3.62
CA THR A 249 12.34 -5.06 -2.27
C THR A 249 11.12 -5.65 -1.57
N ASP A 250 9.91 -5.46 -2.11
CA ASP A 250 8.69 -6.09 -1.59
C ASP A 250 8.49 -7.50 -2.14
N ILE A 251 9.10 -7.82 -3.28
CA ILE A 251 8.91 -9.11 -3.95
C ILE A 251 9.46 -10.25 -3.08
N GLY A 252 8.60 -11.23 -2.80
CA GLY A 252 8.88 -12.36 -1.91
C GLY A 252 8.59 -12.07 -0.44
N SER A 253 8.27 -10.82 -0.08
CA SER A 253 7.87 -10.43 1.26
C SER A 253 6.35 -10.47 1.44
N SER A 254 5.93 -10.38 2.70
CA SER A 254 4.56 -10.11 3.09
C SER A 254 4.39 -8.62 3.42
N ILE A 255 3.40 -8.00 2.81
CA ILE A 255 3.02 -6.61 3.08
C ILE A 255 1.79 -6.59 3.98
N ARG A 256 1.83 -5.74 5.00
CA ARG A 256 0.67 -5.37 5.82
C ARG A 256 0.54 -3.85 5.84
N VAL A 257 -0.66 -3.38 6.14
CA VAL A 257 -0.89 -1.99 6.53
C VAL A 257 -1.44 -1.97 7.94
N THR A 258 -0.85 -1.16 8.80
CA THR A 258 -1.41 -0.80 10.10
C THR A 258 -2.16 0.50 9.95
N VAL A 259 -3.44 0.49 10.30
CA VAL A 259 -4.32 1.66 10.28
C VAL A 259 -4.54 2.12 11.72
N THR A 260 -4.28 3.39 11.99
CA THR A 260 -4.47 3.99 13.32
C THR A 260 -5.59 5.02 13.27
N GLY A 261 -6.64 4.80 14.05
CA GLY A 261 -7.77 5.72 14.21
C GLY A 261 -7.60 6.62 15.42
N THR A 262 -7.72 7.92 15.20
CA THR A 262 -7.58 8.96 16.24
C THR A 262 -8.83 9.84 16.31
N ARG A 263 -9.25 10.20 17.52
CA ARG A 263 -10.35 11.14 17.78
C ARG A 263 -10.06 11.91 19.07
N ALA A 264 -10.26 13.22 19.06
CA ALA A 264 -9.93 14.07 20.20
C ALA A 264 -10.67 13.62 21.46
N GLY A 265 -9.90 13.35 22.54
CA GLY A 265 -10.43 12.88 23.82
C GLY A 265 -10.72 11.38 23.91
N TYR A 266 -10.40 10.61 22.87
CA TYR A 266 -10.55 9.15 22.84
C TYR A 266 -9.18 8.49 22.72
N ALA A 267 -9.03 7.32 23.34
CA ALA A 267 -7.85 6.49 23.18
C ALA A 267 -7.66 6.12 21.70
N SER A 268 -6.43 6.25 21.21
CA SER A 268 -6.09 5.86 19.85
C SER A 268 -6.09 4.33 19.72
N GLN A 269 -6.51 3.83 18.56
CA GLN A 269 -6.57 2.40 18.29
C GLN A 269 -5.86 2.10 16.98
N SER A 270 -5.05 1.05 16.96
CA SER A 270 -4.35 0.56 15.77
C SER A 270 -4.78 -0.87 15.46
N VAL A 271 -5.07 -1.12 14.18
CA VAL A 271 -5.44 -2.44 13.64
C VAL A 271 -4.62 -2.71 12.39
N SER A 272 -4.21 -3.95 12.18
CA SER A 272 -3.39 -4.33 11.02
C SER A 272 -4.15 -5.27 10.09
N SER A 273 -3.90 -5.16 8.79
CA SER A 273 -4.46 -6.08 7.81
C SER A 273 -3.89 -7.48 7.97
N ALA A 274 -4.55 -8.47 7.36
CA ALA A 274 -3.93 -9.75 7.04
C ALA A 274 -2.65 -9.54 6.19
N PRO A 275 -1.65 -10.45 6.27
CA PRO A 275 -0.45 -10.35 5.44
C PRO A 275 -0.81 -10.62 3.98
N LEU A 276 -0.42 -9.73 3.08
CA LEU A 276 -0.55 -9.90 1.63
C LEU A 276 0.81 -10.36 1.07
N PRO A 277 0.94 -11.61 0.59
CA PRO A 277 2.17 -12.05 -0.05
C PRO A 277 2.37 -11.33 -1.39
N VAL A 278 3.53 -10.71 -1.57
CA VAL A 278 3.90 -10.06 -2.83
C VAL A 278 4.70 -11.04 -3.66
N THR A 279 4.06 -11.62 -4.67
CA THR A 279 4.69 -12.66 -5.51
C THR A 279 5.45 -12.07 -6.70
N GLY A 280 5.23 -10.80 -7.04
CA GLY A 280 5.75 -10.22 -8.27
C GLY A 280 5.01 -10.71 -9.53
N ALA A 281 3.83 -11.33 -9.37
CA ALA A 281 3.02 -11.82 -10.48
C ALA A 281 2.73 -10.71 -11.49
N GLN A 282 2.92 -11.01 -12.77
CA GLN A 282 2.86 -10.02 -13.84
C GLN A 282 1.46 -9.92 -14.41
N THR A 283 0.93 -8.70 -14.51
CA THR A 283 -0.37 -8.46 -15.13
C THR A 283 -0.33 -8.70 -16.65
N ALA A 284 -1.45 -9.06 -17.26
CA ALA A 284 -1.56 -9.20 -18.71
C ALA A 284 -1.12 -7.92 -19.45
N GLY A 285 -1.43 -6.75 -18.89
CA GLY A 285 -0.98 -5.46 -19.41
C GLY A 285 0.54 -5.27 -19.37
N LYS A 286 1.22 -5.76 -18.32
CA LYS A 286 2.70 -5.77 -18.28
C LYS A 286 3.26 -6.70 -19.35
N ILE A 287 2.72 -7.90 -19.47
CA ILE A 287 3.17 -8.89 -20.46
C ILE A 287 3.05 -8.33 -21.89
N ALA A 288 1.90 -7.77 -22.24
CA ALA A 288 1.67 -7.17 -23.55
C ALA A 288 2.64 -6.01 -23.86
N ARG A 289 2.91 -5.12 -22.89
CA ARG A 289 3.87 -4.02 -23.07
C ARG A 289 5.29 -4.53 -23.29
N ALA A 290 5.71 -5.54 -22.53
CA ALA A 290 7.04 -6.08 -22.65
C ALA A 290 7.27 -6.80 -23.98
N LEU A 291 6.24 -7.50 -24.47
CA LEU A 291 6.26 -8.25 -25.72
C LEU A 291 5.94 -7.40 -26.96
N ALA A 292 5.80 -6.08 -26.82
CA ALA A 292 5.39 -5.22 -27.93
C ALA A 292 6.31 -5.28 -29.15
N THR A 293 7.64 -5.44 -28.96
CA THR A 293 8.59 -5.59 -30.08
C THR A 293 8.34 -6.90 -30.82
N PHE A 294 8.23 -8.01 -30.07
CA PHE A 294 7.90 -9.32 -30.62
C PHE A 294 6.54 -9.32 -31.35
N HIS A 295 5.50 -8.72 -30.77
CA HIS A 295 4.17 -8.64 -31.40
C HIS A 295 4.18 -7.80 -32.67
N ALA A 296 4.93 -6.70 -32.69
CA ALA A 296 5.12 -5.90 -33.91
C ALA A 296 5.84 -6.71 -35.00
N ALA A 297 6.88 -7.46 -34.65
CA ALA A 297 7.55 -8.39 -35.56
C ALA A 297 6.62 -9.48 -36.08
N LEU A 298 5.77 -10.03 -35.21
CA LEU A 298 4.79 -11.07 -35.57
C LEU A 298 3.79 -10.56 -36.61
N GLY A 299 3.39 -9.29 -36.54
CA GLY A 299 2.50 -8.66 -37.51
C GLY A 299 3.12 -8.43 -38.90
N ARG A 300 4.45 -8.49 -39.02
CA ARG A 300 5.20 -8.22 -40.26
C ARG A 300 6.00 -9.43 -40.77
N VAL A 301 5.78 -10.63 -40.21
CA VAL A 301 6.44 -11.89 -40.63
C VAL A 301 6.26 -12.22 -42.12
N GLY A 302 5.24 -11.67 -42.76
CA GLY A 302 5.00 -11.86 -44.19
C GLY A 302 5.90 -11.01 -45.10
N THR A 303 6.62 -10.03 -44.57
CA THR A 303 7.50 -9.12 -45.34
C THR A 303 8.91 -9.08 -44.80
N ASP A 304 9.08 -9.29 -43.49
CA ASP A 304 10.35 -9.23 -42.79
C ASP A 304 10.59 -10.51 -41.98
N PRO A 305 11.84 -10.83 -41.61
CA PRO A 305 12.08 -11.90 -40.67
C PRO A 305 11.62 -11.51 -39.26
N LEU A 306 11.18 -12.51 -38.51
CA LEU A 306 11.07 -12.44 -37.05
C LEU A 306 12.16 -13.30 -36.45
N ASP A 307 13.07 -12.68 -35.70
CA ASP A 307 14.20 -13.35 -35.07
C ASP A 307 14.00 -13.59 -33.58
N ILE A 308 14.02 -14.87 -33.22
CA ILE A 308 13.96 -15.36 -31.84
C ILE A 308 15.37 -15.80 -31.46
N PHE A 309 15.98 -15.12 -30.49
CA PHE A 309 17.22 -15.60 -29.90
C PHE A 309 16.93 -16.31 -28.58
N VAL A 310 17.32 -17.58 -28.47
CA VAL A 310 17.28 -18.32 -27.21
C VAL A 310 18.69 -18.44 -26.67
N GLY A 311 19.05 -17.53 -25.78
CA GLY A 311 20.35 -17.51 -25.10
C GLY A 311 20.78 -16.13 -24.65
N PRO A 312 21.97 -16.01 -24.02
CA PRO A 312 22.81 -17.10 -23.52
C PRO A 312 22.12 -18.12 -22.61
N SER A 313 22.46 -19.40 -22.72
CA SER A 313 21.77 -20.46 -21.98
C SER A 313 22.67 -21.66 -21.64
N ASP A 314 22.05 -22.73 -21.16
CA ASP A 314 22.68 -23.94 -20.63
C ASP A 314 22.18 -25.23 -21.32
N SER A 315 22.35 -26.38 -20.65
CA SER A 315 22.01 -27.72 -21.13
C SER A 315 20.53 -27.93 -21.47
N ILE A 316 19.63 -27.13 -20.90
CA ILE A 316 18.18 -27.25 -21.15
C ILE A 316 17.85 -26.72 -22.55
N THR A 317 18.51 -25.64 -22.99
CA THR A 317 18.36 -25.11 -24.36
C THR A 317 18.98 -26.02 -25.41
N GLU A 318 20.15 -26.59 -25.11
CA GLU A 318 20.75 -27.61 -25.99
C GLU A 318 19.87 -28.87 -26.11
N GLY A 319 18.95 -29.07 -25.16
CA GLY A 319 17.98 -30.17 -25.16
C GLY A 319 18.53 -31.47 -24.61
N ASN A 320 19.43 -31.41 -23.62
CA ASN A 320 19.94 -32.61 -22.96
C ASN A 320 18.78 -33.51 -22.53
N ARG A 321 18.90 -34.82 -22.79
CA ARG A 321 17.89 -35.86 -22.53
C ARG A 321 16.65 -35.86 -23.42
N ALA A 322 16.51 -34.94 -24.36
CA ALA A 322 15.53 -35.11 -25.44
C ALA A 322 15.90 -36.33 -26.29
N SER A 323 14.92 -37.11 -26.70
CA SER A 323 15.15 -38.29 -27.54
C SER A 323 15.46 -37.96 -29.01
N SER A 324 15.25 -36.70 -29.40
CA SER A 324 15.38 -36.21 -30.77
C SER A 324 15.67 -34.71 -30.75
N ILE A 325 16.44 -34.22 -31.73
CA ILE A 325 16.70 -32.78 -31.87
C ILE A 325 15.42 -31.97 -32.12
N GLN A 326 14.39 -32.59 -32.69
CA GLN A 326 13.09 -31.97 -32.94
C GLN A 326 12.20 -31.93 -31.69
N LYS A 327 12.53 -32.69 -30.65
CA LYS A 327 11.78 -32.72 -29.38
C LYS A 327 12.36 -31.84 -28.29
N ARG A 328 13.44 -31.12 -28.58
CA ARG A 328 13.92 -30.03 -27.72
C ARG A 328 12.85 -28.94 -27.63
N TRP A 329 12.71 -28.29 -26.49
CA TRP A 329 11.67 -27.28 -26.33
C TRP A 329 11.81 -26.12 -27.34
N ILE A 330 13.03 -25.70 -27.69
CA ILE A 330 13.23 -24.66 -28.70
C ILE A 330 12.77 -25.08 -30.10
N SER A 331 12.95 -26.35 -30.48
CA SER A 331 12.49 -26.89 -31.77
C SER A 331 10.96 -26.96 -31.80
N VAL A 332 10.36 -27.50 -30.72
CA VAL A 332 8.90 -27.58 -30.59
C VAL A 332 8.26 -26.19 -30.55
N PHE A 333 8.91 -25.23 -29.88
CA PHE A 333 8.48 -23.84 -29.77
C PHE A 333 8.52 -23.13 -31.13
N ARG A 334 9.65 -23.22 -31.85
CA ARG A 334 9.81 -22.73 -33.24
C ARG A 334 8.70 -23.27 -34.13
N ASP A 335 8.50 -24.59 -34.12
CA ASP A 335 7.53 -25.23 -35.00
C ASP A 335 6.09 -24.90 -34.59
N GLY A 336 5.83 -24.72 -33.30
CA GLY A 336 4.55 -24.22 -32.78
C GLY A 336 4.22 -22.83 -33.28
N LEU A 337 5.16 -21.89 -33.18
CA LEU A 337 4.98 -20.54 -33.71
C LEU A 337 4.81 -20.56 -35.24
N ARG A 338 5.59 -21.38 -35.94
CA ARG A 338 5.48 -21.49 -37.40
C ARG A 338 4.13 -22.04 -37.83
N ARG A 339 3.58 -23.05 -37.14
CA ARG A 339 2.24 -23.56 -37.42
C ARG A 339 1.16 -22.46 -37.33
N SER A 340 1.34 -21.50 -36.42
CA SER A 340 0.36 -20.45 -36.18
C SER A 340 0.56 -19.19 -37.03
N TYR A 341 1.80 -18.84 -37.35
CA TYR A 341 2.14 -17.50 -37.86
C TYR A 341 3.06 -17.50 -39.08
N GLN A 342 3.63 -18.63 -39.49
CA GLN A 342 4.54 -18.65 -40.64
C GLN A 342 3.78 -18.25 -41.92
N PRO A 343 4.35 -17.35 -42.76
CA PRO A 343 3.68 -16.96 -43.99
C PRO A 343 3.59 -18.12 -44.99
N SER A 344 2.52 -18.12 -45.77
CA SER A 344 2.34 -19.10 -46.85
C SER A 344 3.51 -19.07 -47.83
N GLY A 345 4.00 -20.25 -48.22
CA GLY A 345 5.13 -20.39 -49.14
C GLY A 345 6.53 -20.32 -48.49
N VAL A 346 6.64 -20.10 -47.18
CA VAL A 346 7.93 -20.08 -46.45
C VAL A 346 7.93 -21.16 -45.38
N ALA A 347 8.46 -22.34 -45.68
CA ALA A 347 8.51 -23.43 -44.69
C ALA A 347 9.47 -23.14 -43.51
N GLY A 348 10.50 -22.31 -43.72
CA GLY A 348 11.40 -21.80 -42.68
C GLY A 348 12.63 -22.66 -42.37
N GLY A 349 12.75 -23.85 -42.95
CA GLY A 349 13.92 -24.74 -42.80
C GLY A 349 14.11 -25.25 -41.36
N PHE A 350 15.28 -25.80 -41.03
CA PHE A 350 15.59 -26.15 -39.64
C PHE A 350 15.75 -24.90 -38.75
N GLY A 351 16.24 -23.79 -39.30
CA GLY A 351 16.76 -22.68 -38.50
C GLY A 351 18.22 -22.91 -38.12
N TYR A 352 18.66 -22.34 -36.99
CA TYR A 352 20.06 -22.37 -36.59
C TYR A 352 20.44 -23.74 -36.02
N LEU A 353 21.56 -24.28 -36.50
CA LEU A 353 22.19 -25.49 -36.02
C LEU A 353 23.50 -25.14 -35.32
N ASP A 354 23.52 -25.40 -34.01
CA ASP A 354 24.77 -25.51 -33.28
C ASP A 354 25.45 -26.85 -33.64
N LEU A 355 26.58 -26.73 -34.32
CA LEU A 355 27.30 -27.89 -34.86
C LEU A 355 28.04 -28.67 -33.77
N MET A 356 28.36 -28.07 -32.62
CA MET A 356 28.93 -28.80 -31.48
C MET A 356 27.95 -29.81 -30.90
N ASN A 357 26.65 -29.54 -31.03
CA ASN A 357 25.58 -30.43 -30.58
C ASN A 357 25.26 -31.56 -31.57
N SER A 358 25.96 -31.65 -32.72
CA SER A 358 25.81 -32.73 -33.72
C SER A 358 25.68 -34.13 -33.11
N PRO A 359 26.58 -34.57 -32.19
CA PRO A 359 26.60 -35.95 -31.72
C PRO A 359 25.53 -36.27 -30.68
N LYS A 360 24.80 -35.26 -30.16
CA LYS A 360 23.83 -35.45 -29.07
C LYS A 360 22.56 -36.15 -29.50
N PHE A 361 22.18 -36.01 -30.77
CA PHE A 361 20.92 -36.51 -31.28
C PHE A 361 21.15 -37.37 -32.54
N PRO A 362 20.57 -38.57 -32.61
CA PRO A 362 20.76 -39.45 -33.76
C PRO A 362 20.12 -38.90 -35.05
N ASP A 363 19.14 -38.01 -34.92
CA ASP A 363 18.42 -37.35 -36.00
C ASP A 363 18.89 -35.90 -36.24
N ASN A 364 20.06 -35.52 -35.72
CA ASN A 364 20.66 -34.23 -36.04
C ASN A 364 21.01 -34.19 -37.55
N PRO A 365 20.57 -33.17 -38.31
CA PRO A 365 20.95 -33.03 -39.72
C PRO A 365 22.45 -32.81 -39.93
N SER A 366 23.17 -32.40 -38.88
CA SER A 366 24.61 -32.13 -38.92
C SER A 366 25.44 -33.24 -38.28
N SER A 367 26.64 -33.44 -38.81
CA SER A 367 27.68 -34.34 -38.30
C SER A 367 29.05 -33.75 -38.58
N TYR A 368 30.08 -34.17 -37.83
CA TYR A 368 31.45 -33.75 -38.08
C TYR A 368 32.46 -34.88 -37.85
N VAL A 369 33.62 -34.77 -38.49
CA VAL A 369 34.75 -35.69 -38.36
C VAL A 369 35.96 -34.93 -37.84
N ASN A 370 36.55 -35.38 -36.73
CA ASN A 370 37.79 -34.85 -36.13
C ASN A 370 37.81 -33.33 -35.84
N GLY A 371 36.66 -32.65 -35.81
CA GLY A 371 36.57 -31.25 -35.40
C GLY A 371 36.93 -31.09 -33.91
N ALA A 372 37.71 -30.07 -33.57
CA ALA A 372 38.16 -29.81 -32.20
C ALA A 372 37.76 -28.42 -31.71
N GLY A 373 37.38 -28.34 -30.44
CA GLY A 373 37.52 -27.16 -29.59
C GLY A 373 36.41 -26.11 -29.62
N VAL A 374 35.88 -25.86 -28.41
CA VAL A 374 35.06 -24.72 -27.99
C VAL A 374 35.94 -23.47 -27.94
N PHE A 375 35.62 -22.43 -28.71
CA PHE A 375 36.24 -21.11 -28.61
C PHE A 375 35.22 -20.12 -28.02
N ASP A 376 35.72 -18.98 -27.53
CA ASP A 376 34.88 -17.95 -26.89
C ASP A 376 33.92 -17.21 -27.85
N GLN A 377 33.90 -17.56 -29.14
CA GLN A 377 33.02 -16.98 -30.16
C GLN A 377 31.72 -17.79 -30.35
N GLY A 378 30.77 -17.24 -31.10
CA GLY A 378 29.47 -17.87 -31.36
C GLY A 378 28.48 -17.63 -30.22
N LEU A 379 27.19 -17.68 -30.55
CA LEU A 379 26.10 -17.27 -29.65
C LEU A 379 26.04 -18.05 -28.33
N GLY A 380 26.36 -19.35 -28.36
CA GLY A 380 26.45 -20.21 -27.18
C GLY A 380 27.87 -20.37 -26.63
N ARG A 381 28.87 -19.63 -27.13
CA ARG A 381 30.30 -19.95 -26.93
C ARG A 381 30.64 -21.37 -27.36
N GLN A 382 29.99 -21.87 -28.42
CA GLN A 382 30.22 -23.18 -29.00
C GLN A 382 30.55 -23.02 -30.47
N THR A 383 31.63 -23.66 -30.89
CA THR A 383 32.18 -23.55 -32.25
C THR A 383 32.92 -24.84 -32.60
N LEU A 384 33.08 -25.12 -33.88
CA LEU A 384 33.99 -26.15 -34.38
C LEU A 384 35.16 -25.51 -35.12
N ALA A 385 36.39 -25.94 -34.82
CA ALA A 385 37.55 -25.57 -35.63
C ALA A 385 37.89 -26.64 -36.70
N LEU A 386 38.14 -26.15 -37.91
CA LEU A 386 38.65 -26.90 -39.04
C LEU A 386 40.09 -26.44 -39.34
N PHE A 387 41.06 -27.29 -39.04
CA PHE A 387 42.50 -27.10 -39.24
C PHE A 387 42.98 -27.61 -40.61
N GLY A 388 42.28 -28.58 -41.21
CA GLY A 388 42.64 -29.16 -42.50
C GLY A 388 41.52 -29.94 -43.17
N ALA A 389 41.76 -30.39 -44.40
CA ALA A 389 40.73 -30.98 -45.26
C ALA A 389 40.16 -32.32 -44.77
N THR A 390 40.85 -33.01 -43.85
CA THR A 390 40.35 -34.24 -43.23
C THR A 390 39.30 -34.00 -42.15
N GLN A 391 39.19 -32.76 -41.67
CA GLN A 391 38.16 -32.33 -40.74
C GLN A 391 37.02 -31.75 -41.55
N THR A 392 35.84 -32.33 -41.37
CA THR A 392 34.66 -31.99 -42.15
C THR A 392 33.46 -31.78 -41.25
N ILE A 393 32.56 -30.91 -41.67
CA ILE A 393 31.22 -30.76 -41.13
C ILE A 393 30.27 -31.05 -42.29
N THR A 394 29.33 -31.95 -42.10
CA THR A 394 28.33 -32.28 -43.12
C THR A 394 26.95 -31.98 -42.58
N VAL A 395 26.13 -31.30 -43.37
CA VAL A 395 24.74 -30.97 -43.06
C VAL A 395 23.85 -31.55 -44.16
N ASN A 396 22.92 -32.43 -43.79
CA ASN A 396 21.95 -33.04 -44.67
C ASN A 396 20.54 -32.65 -44.21
N ASP A 397 19.88 -31.78 -44.97
CA ASP A 397 18.50 -31.39 -44.69
C ASP A 397 17.82 -30.83 -45.94
N ARG A 398 16.56 -30.42 -45.81
CA ARG A 398 15.81 -29.72 -46.84
C ARG A 398 15.96 -28.21 -46.68
N PHE A 399 16.59 -27.57 -47.66
CA PHE A 399 16.77 -26.13 -47.66
C PHE A 399 16.75 -25.52 -49.07
N THR A 400 16.59 -24.21 -49.17
CA THR A 400 16.75 -23.40 -50.39
C THR A 400 17.96 -22.47 -50.28
N ASP A 401 18.32 -22.13 -49.05
CA ASP A 401 19.41 -21.23 -48.70
C ASP A 401 20.08 -21.71 -47.41
N VAL A 402 21.36 -21.42 -47.25
CA VAL A 402 22.10 -21.63 -46.00
C VAL A 402 23.07 -20.48 -45.76
N ASP A 403 23.02 -19.93 -44.55
CA ASP A 403 24.00 -18.96 -44.06
C ASP A 403 24.99 -19.73 -43.15
N ILE A 404 26.27 -19.71 -43.51
CA ILE A 404 27.37 -20.34 -42.76
C ILE A 404 28.02 -19.26 -41.89
N LEU A 405 27.91 -19.41 -40.57
CA LEU A 405 28.46 -18.46 -39.61
C LEU A 405 29.87 -18.87 -39.18
N TYR A 406 30.80 -17.93 -39.22
CA TYR A 406 32.21 -18.18 -38.89
C TYR A 406 32.87 -17.00 -38.16
N ALA A 407 33.96 -17.29 -37.46
CA ALA A 407 34.77 -16.29 -36.77
C ALA A 407 36.12 -16.05 -37.48
N GLY A 408 36.60 -14.81 -37.38
CA GLY A 408 37.95 -14.44 -37.77
C GLY A 408 38.84 -14.32 -36.54
N LEU A 409 40.10 -14.72 -36.65
CA LEU A 409 41.05 -14.76 -35.54
C LEU A 409 42.06 -13.61 -35.59
N THR A 410 42.53 -13.18 -34.42
CA THR A 410 43.56 -12.15 -34.31
C THR A 410 44.82 -12.56 -35.07
N GLY A 411 45.28 -11.69 -35.98
CA GLY A 411 46.56 -11.84 -36.68
C GLY A 411 46.67 -13.05 -37.61
N THR A 412 45.61 -13.84 -37.79
CA THR A 412 45.67 -15.12 -38.52
C THR A 412 44.47 -15.26 -39.45
N ALA A 413 44.74 -15.63 -40.70
CA ALA A 413 43.71 -15.91 -41.70
C ALA A 413 43.58 -17.42 -41.87
N GLY A 414 42.49 -17.98 -41.36
CA GLY A 414 42.06 -19.33 -41.72
C GLY A 414 41.44 -19.36 -43.12
N THR A 415 41.27 -20.55 -43.67
CA THR A 415 40.45 -20.78 -44.87
C THR A 415 39.66 -22.06 -44.67
N PHE A 416 38.38 -22.03 -45.01
CA PHE A 416 37.56 -23.22 -45.17
C PHE A 416 37.00 -23.26 -46.59
N ALA A 417 36.56 -24.42 -47.02
CA ALA A 417 35.83 -24.56 -48.26
C ALA A 417 34.51 -25.27 -48.00
N TYR A 418 33.54 -25.04 -48.86
CA TYR A 418 32.28 -25.74 -48.83
C TYR A 418 31.85 -26.21 -50.22
N SER A 419 31.09 -27.29 -50.29
CA SER A 419 30.39 -27.76 -51.49
C SER A 419 28.97 -28.18 -51.15
N VAL A 420 28.07 -28.02 -52.12
CA VAL A 420 26.67 -28.46 -52.04
C VAL A 420 26.46 -29.56 -53.07
N ASP A 421 25.87 -30.67 -52.65
CA ASP A 421 25.51 -31.84 -53.47
C ASP A 421 26.66 -32.44 -54.28
N GLY A 422 27.88 -32.35 -53.76
CA GLY A 422 29.08 -32.83 -54.45
C GLY A 422 29.53 -31.94 -55.63
N GLY A 423 29.00 -30.73 -55.72
CA GLY A 423 29.48 -29.69 -56.63
C GLY A 423 30.90 -29.21 -56.29
N PRO A 424 31.44 -28.26 -57.06
CA PRO A 424 32.79 -27.74 -56.85
C PRO A 424 32.90 -27.00 -55.52
N ASP A 425 34.09 -27.07 -54.92
CA ASP A 425 34.38 -26.38 -53.67
C ASP A 425 34.48 -24.86 -53.87
N VAL A 426 33.79 -24.12 -53.01
CA VAL A 426 33.91 -22.67 -52.86
C VAL A 426 34.78 -22.39 -51.65
N ARG A 427 35.87 -21.65 -51.84
CA ARG A 427 36.81 -21.29 -50.77
C ARG A 427 36.44 -19.96 -50.12
N VAL A 428 36.42 -19.96 -48.79
CA VAL A 428 36.14 -18.79 -47.95
C VAL A 428 37.36 -18.49 -47.09
N SER A 429 37.91 -17.29 -47.24
CA SER A 429 38.95 -16.78 -46.35
C SER A 429 38.30 -16.16 -45.11
N THR A 430 38.71 -16.59 -43.92
CA THR A 430 38.22 -15.96 -42.68
C THR A 430 38.89 -14.60 -42.42
N GLY A 431 40.07 -14.40 -43.02
CA GLY A 431 40.88 -13.18 -42.95
C GLY A 431 41.45 -12.88 -41.56
N GLY A 432 42.64 -12.29 -41.51
CA GLY A 432 43.26 -11.84 -40.26
C GLY A 432 42.49 -10.67 -39.64
N LYS A 433 42.18 -10.75 -38.35
CA LYS A 433 41.49 -9.67 -37.62
C LYS A 433 42.44 -8.96 -36.65
N ALA A 434 42.09 -7.73 -36.30
CA ALA A 434 42.78 -7.02 -35.21
C ALA A 434 42.43 -7.62 -33.83
N VAL A 435 41.21 -8.13 -33.70
CA VAL A 435 40.70 -8.84 -32.52
C VAL A 435 39.84 -10.01 -33.02
N SER A 436 40.04 -11.20 -32.45
CA SER A 436 39.21 -12.38 -32.71
C SER A 436 37.75 -12.06 -32.43
N ARG A 437 36.89 -12.22 -33.44
CA ARG A 437 35.46 -11.94 -33.31
C ARG A 437 34.63 -12.79 -34.26
N GLY A 438 33.43 -13.11 -33.80
CA GLY A 438 32.45 -13.88 -34.56
C GLY A 438 31.52 -13.06 -35.44
N GLY A 439 30.53 -13.73 -36.01
CA GLY A 439 29.43 -13.14 -36.74
C GLY A 439 29.72 -12.79 -38.19
N TYR A 440 30.68 -13.44 -38.84
CA TYR A 440 30.82 -13.34 -40.29
C TYR A 440 29.96 -14.40 -40.96
N VAL A 441 29.45 -14.10 -42.16
CA VAL A 441 28.48 -14.96 -42.84
C VAL A 441 28.91 -15.19 -44.28
N GLU A 442 29.00 -16.46 -44.67
CA GLU A 442 29.02 -16.89 -46.07
C GLU A 442 27.61 -17.35 -46.45
N ARG A 443 27.08 -16.85 -47.57
CA ARG A 443 25.67 -17.07 -47.96
C ARG A 443 25.59 -17.93 -49.20
N VAL A 444 24.85 -19.02 -49.10
CA VAL A 444 24.53 -19.90 -50.22
C VAL A 444 23.04 -19.78 -50.49
N SER A 445 22.68 -19.40 -51.71
CA SER A 445 21.30 -19.06 -52.06
C SER A 445 20.88 -19.62 -53.41
N GLY A 446 19.57 -19.68 -53.64
CA GLY A 446 19.00 -20.06 -54.93
C GLY A 446 19.06 -21.54 -55.24
N LEU A 447 19.14 -22.39 -54.22
CA LEU A 447 19.03 -23.84 -54.39
C LEU A 447 17.57 -24.22 -54.65
N VAL A 448 17.38 -25.28 -55.43
CA VAL A 448 16.04 -25.82 -55.72
C VAL A 448 15.47 -26.42 -54.44
N ALA A 449 14.30 -25.96 -53.99
CA ALA A 449 13.67 -26.46 -52.76
C ALA A 449 13.64 -28.00 -52.69
N GLY A 450 14.46 -28.56 -51.80
CA GLY A 450 14.71 -30.00 -51.80
C GLY A 450 15.73 -30.43 -50.77
N PRO A 451 15.99 -31.74 -50.67
CA PRO A 451 17.06 -32.27 -49.85
C PRO A 451 18.41 -31.91 -50.47
N HIS A 452 19.32 -31.39 -49.65
CA HIS A 452 20.68 -31.05 -50.04
C HIS A 452 21.69 -31.53 -49.02
N ARG A 453 22.92 -31.71 -49.48
CA ARG A 453 24.08 -32.04 -48.65
C ARG A 453 25.12 -30.92 -48.76
N LEU A 454 25.28 -30.16 -47.69
CA LEU A 454 26.38 -29.21 -47.51
C LEU A 454 27.56 -29.91 -46.83
N VAL A 455 28.76 -29.76 -47.37
CA VAL A 455 30.01 -30.24 -46.75
C VAL A 455 30.95 -29.07 -46.58
N LEU A 456 31.36 -28.76 -45.35
CA LEU A 456 32.41 -27.80 -45.02
C LEU A 456 33.69 -28.56 -44.66
N HIS A 457 34.84 -28.08 -45.07
CA HIS A 457 36.13 -28.66 -44.69
C HIS A 457 37.23 -27.61 -44.61
N GLY A 458 38.26 -27.89 -43.80
CA GLY A 458 39.40 -26.97 -43.63
C GLY A 458 40.20 -26.85 -44.93
N GLY A 459 40.59 -25.62 -45.31
CA GLY A 459 41.35 -25.37 -46.53
C GLY A 459 42.81 -25.85 -46.48
N GLY A 460 43.33 -26.16 -45.28
CA GLY A 460 44.75 -26.40 -45.02
C GLY A 460 45.56 -25.09 -45.02
N GLY A 461 46.62 -25.00 -44.20
CA GLY A 461 47.44 -23.77 -44.10
C GLY A 461 47.91 -23.37 -42.70
N GLY A 462 47.75 -24.23 -41.69
CA GLY A 462 48.36 -24.06 -40.36
C GLY A 462 47.54 -23.25 -39.34
N TYR A 463 46.48 -22.54 -39.77
CA TYR A 463 45.57 -21.82 -38.87
C TYR A 463 44.13 -22.34 -39.00
N PRO A 464 43.40 -22.50 -37.88
CA PRO A 464 42.04 -23.03 -37.91
C PRO A 464 41.04 -22.02 -38.49
N SER A 465 40.02 -22.56 -39.17
CA SER A 465 38.77 -21.85 -39.46
C SER A 465 37.74 -22.19 -38.40
N ILE A 466 37.21 -21.17 -37.73
CA ILE A 466 36.23 -21.34 -36.66
C ILE A 466 34.83 -21.21 -37.26
N ILE A 467 34.06 -22.30 -37.21
CA ILE A 467 32.67 -22.33 -37.65
C ILE A 467 31.78 -22.24 -36.40
N GLU A 468 30.90 -21.26 -36.37
CA GLU A 468 29.99 -21.02 -35.25
C GLU A 468 28.72 -21.86 -35.36
N GLY A 469 28.20 -21.99 -36.58
CA GLY A 469 26.97 -22.71 -36.86
C GLY A 469 26.52 -22.51 -38.30
N VAL A 470 25.37 -23.08 -38.64
CA VAL A 470 24.68 -22.81 -39.90
C VAL A 470 23.22 -22.48 -39.66
N MET A 471 22.68 -21.57 -40.45
CA MET A 471 21.25 -21.24 -40.46
C MET A 471 20.65 -21.80 -41.75
N LEU A 472 19.73 -22.77 -41.62
CA LEU A 472 19.07 -23.41 -42.76
C LEU A 472 17.70 -22.79 -43.03
N TYR A 473 17.46 -22.38 -44.28
CA TYR A 473 16.21 -21.79 -44.73
C TYR A 473 15.50 -22.72 -45.71
N ASN A 474 14.17 -22.73 -45.71
CA ASN A 474 13.40 -23.45 -46.73
C ASN A 474 12.25 -22.54 -47.19
N GLY A 475 12.43 -21.92 -48.34
CA GLY A 475 11.65 -20.78 -48.80
C GLY A 475 12.40 -19.46 -48.58
N ASP A 476 11.68 -18.35 -48.71
CA ASP A 476 12.26 -17.01 -48.63
C ASP A 476 13.01 -16.76 -47.30
N ARG A 477 14.32 -16.51 -47.40
CA ARG A 477 15.26 -16.25 -46.29
C ARG A 477 15.00 -14.93 -45.54
N ASP A 478 14.35 -13.98 -46.20
CA ASP A 478 14.18 -12.61 -45.72
C ASP A 478 12.79 -12.37 -45.13
N ARG A 479 11.99 -13.43 -44.92
CA ARG A 479 10.71 -13.34 -44.18
C ARG A 479 10.42 -14.59 -43.35
N GLY A 480 9.47 -14.49 -42.43
CA GLY A 480 9.03 -15.59 -41.58
C GLY A 480 9.88 -15.76 -40.31
N ILE A 481 9.56 -16.80 -39.55
CA ILE A 481 10.11 -17.01 -38.20
C ILE A 481 11.44 -17.75 -38.25
N ARG A 482 12.45 -17.18 -37.58
CA ARG A 482 13.81 -17.68 -37.43
C ARG A 482 14.14 -17.85 -35.95
N LEU A 483 14.72 -18.99 -35.58
CA LEU A 483 15.17 -19.25 -34.22
C LEU A 483 16.67 -19.51 -34.20
N TRP A 484 17.35 -18.78 -33.32
CA TRP A 484 18.78 -18.81 -33.07
C TRP A 484 19.05 -19.38 -31.69
N GLU A 485 20.04 -20.27 -31.60
CA GLU A 485 20.38 -20.99 -30.37
C GLU A 485 21.71 -20.47 -29.80
N GLY A 486 21.72 -20.21 -28.49
CA GLY A 486 22.92 -19.84 -27.72
C GLY A 486 23.03 -20.63 -26.42
N GLY A 487 22.74 -21.93 -26.45
CA GLY A 487 22.82 -22.82 -25.29
C GLY A 487 24.17 -23.52 -25.18
N ALA A 488 24.71 -23.65 -23.96
CA ALA A 488 25.92 -24.43 -23.71
C ALA A 488 25.92 -25.13 -22.35
N SER A 489 25.99 -26.47 -22.38
CA SER A 489 25.92 -27.32 -21.19
C SER A 489 26.89 -26.86 -20.11
N GLY A 490 26.35 -26.64 -18.90
CA GLY A 490 27.14 -26.33 -17.71
C GLY A 490 27.61 -24.88 -17.59
N LEU A 491 27.38 -24.01 -18.58
CA LEU A 491 27.71 -22.59 -18.45
C LEU A 491 26.77 -21.87 -17.48
N THR A 492 27.29 -20.80 -16.89
CA THR A 492 26.67 -19.93 -15.89
C THR A 492 26.65 -18.49 -16.40
N ALA A 493 25.96 -17.58 -15.71
CA ALA A 493 25.87 -16.18 -16.15
C ALA A 493 27.25 -15.50 -16.22
N VAL A 494 28.22 -15.88 -15.36
CA VAL A 494 29.58 -15.32 -15.39
C VAL A 494 30.34 -15.69 -16.68
N ASN A 495 29.91 -16.73 -17.40
CA ASN A 495 30.53 -17.09 -18.66
C ASN A 495 30.10 -16.19 -19.83
N TYR A 496 29.23 -15.20 -19.65
CA TYR A 496 28.74 -14.37 -20.76
C TYR A 496 28.99 -12.87 -20.57
N VAL A 497 29.89 -12.53 -19.66
CA VAL A 497 30.21 -11.15 -19.24
C VAL A 497 31.71 -10.84 -19.40
N ALA A 498 32.11 -9.59 -19.18
CA ALA A 498 33.51 -9.17 -19.29
C ALA A 498 34.47 -10.05 -18.44
N PRO A 499 35.71 -10.33 -18.93
CA PRO A 499 36.41 -9.63 -20.01
C PRO A 499 36.13 -10.13 -21.43
N THR A 500 35.28 -11.14 -21.64
CA THR A 500 35.04 -11.69 -22.99
C THR A 500 33.55 -11.77 -23.31
N ASP A 501 33.03 -10.73 -23.97
CA ASP A 501 31.70 -10.69 -24.59
C ASP A 501 31.74 -11.13 -26.07
N ALA A 502 32.77 -11.90 -26.46
CA ALA A 502 33.02 -12.30 -27.85
C ALA A 502 31.87 -13.11 -28.48
N TRP A 503 31.11 -13.83 -27.65
CA TRP A 503 29.86 -14.51 -28.03
C TRP A 503 28.84 -13.56 -28.67
N ALA A 504 28.78 -12.32 -28.18
CA ALA A 504 27.81 -11.32 -28.59
C ALA A 504 28.17 -10.67 -29.94
N ALA A 505 29.35 -10.95 -30.50
CA ALA A 505 29.73 -10.44 -31.82
C ALA A 505 28.79 -10.92 -32.93
N SER A 506 28.19 -12.11 -32.77
CA SER A 506 27.29 -12.70 -33.75
C SER A 506 25.87 -12.16 -33.67
N LEU A 507 25.49 -11.43 -32.61
CA LEU A 507 24.15 -10.85 -32.45
C LEU A 507 23.79 -9.83 -33.54
N LYS A 508 24.79 -9.19 -34.15
CA LYS A 508 24.61 -8.30 -35.31
C LYS A 508 24.04 -9.01 -36.54
N GLU A 509 24.09 -10.33 -36.60
CA GLU A 509 23.47 -11.11 -37.68
C GLU A 509 22.10 -11.67 -37.25
N VAL A 510 21.84 -11.72 -35.95
CA VAL A 510 20.61 -12.25 -35.35
C VAL A 510 19.51 -11.19 -35.36
N HIS A 511 19.82 -9.94 -34.99
CA HIS A 511 18.83 -8.84 -34.84
C HIS A 511 17.54 -9.27 -34.10
N PRO A 512 17.63 -9.82 -32.88
CA PRO A 512 16.49 -10.44 -32.21
C PRO A 512 15.34 -9.44 -32.00
N ASP A 513 14.12 -9.84 -32.34
CA ASP A 513 12.89 -9.15 -31.92
C ASP A 513 12.48 -9.60 -30.51
N ILE A 514 12.86 -10.84 -30.15
CA ILE A 514 12.69 -11.40 -28.82
C ILE A 514 13.94 -12.18 -28.40
N VAL A 515 14.32 -12.01 -27.13
CA VAL A 515 15.34 -12.81 -26.45
C VAL A 515 14.66 -13.62 -25.37
N VAL A 516 14.79 -14.94 -25.45
CA VAL A 516 14.43 -15.85 -24.36
C VAL A 516 15.71 -16.21 -23.64
N LEU A 517 15.79 -15.93 -22.35
CA LEU A 517 17.00 -16.04 -21.54
C LEU A 517 16.83 -17.04 -20.39
N PRO A 518 16.96 -18.36 -20.65
CA PRO A 518 17.03 -19.39 -19.64
C PRO A 518 18.48 -19.55 -19.17
N ILE A 519 18.86 -18.90 -18.06
CA ILE A 519 20.22 -18.95 -17.49
C ILE A 519 20.14 -18.76 -15.98
N GLY A 520 21.00 -19.42 -15.19
CA GLY A 520 21.06 -19.27 -13.72
C GLY A 520 20.89 -20.56 -12.94
N SER A 521 20.41 -21.64 -13.58
CA SER A 521 20.27 -22.97 -12.94
C SER A 521 21.61 -23.56 -12.48
N ASN A 522 22.68 -23.31 -13.23
CA ASN A 522 24.03 -23.75 -12.90
C ASN A 522 24.66 -22.85 -11.84
N ASP A 523 24.43 -21.54 -11.89
CA ASP A 523 24.86 -20.58 -10.86
C ASP A 523 24.31 -21.00 -9.49
N TYR A 524 23.02 -21.35 -9.43
CA TYR A 524 22.39 -21.88 -8.22
C TYR A 524 23.06 -23.17 -7.74
N ALA A 525 23.24 -24.15 -8.63
CA ALA A 525 23.82 -25.45 -8.28
C ALA A 525 25.29 -25.34 -7.81
N LEU A 526 26.03 -24.34 -8.28
CA LEU A 526 27.40 -24.03 -7.85
C LEU A 526 27.45 -23.13 -6.60
N GLY A 527 26.30 -22.75 -6.05
CA GLY A 527 26.21 -21.94 -4.83
C GLY A 527 26.51 -20.46 -5.01
N THR A 528 26.45 -19.95 -6.24
CA THR A 528 26.62 -18.51 -6.52
C THR A 528 25.45 -17.73 -5.91
N PRO A 529 25.70 -16.68 -5.11
CA PRO A 529 24.65 -15.87 -4.52
C PRO A 529 23.76 -15.22 -5.60
N ALA A 530 22.44 -15.25 -5.41
CA ALA A 530 21.48 -14.69 -6.37
C ALA A 530 21.77 -13.22 -6.72
N LYS A 531 22.24 -12.41 -5.76
CA LYS A 531 22.63 -11.01 -6.00
C LYS A 531 23.79 -10.86 -7.01
N ASP A 532 24.72 -11.81 -7.01
CA ASP A 532 25.89 -11.76 -7.89
C ASP A 532 25.47 -12.23 -9.29
N THR A 533 24.66 -13.27 -9.37
CA THR A 533 24.00 -13.73 -10.61
C THR A 533 23.12 -12.62 -11.21
N GLU A 534 22.44 -11.82 -10.38
CA GLU A 534 21.61 -10.70 -10.83
C GLU A 534 22.42 -9.68 -11.62
N VAL A 535 23.58 -9.28 -11.09
CA VAL A 535 24.50 -8.35 -11.75
C VAL A 535 24.92 -8.88 -13.11
N ARG A 536 25.25 -10.18 -13.18
CA ARG A 536 25.69 -10.84 -14.41
C ARG A 536 24.60 -10.91 -15.47
N ILE A 537 23.37 -11.29 -15.09
CA ILE A 537 22.23 -11.31 -16.03
C ILE A 537 21.93 -9.90 -16.56
N ARG A 538 21.98 -8.88 -15.71
CA ARG A 538 21.83 -7.48 -16.13
C ARG A 538 22.91 -7.05 -17.12
N GLU A 539 24.16 -7.44 -16.89
CA GLU A 539 25.28 -7.19 -17.82
C GLU A 539 25.09 -7.92 -19.16
N ILE A 540 24.61 -9.16 -19.16
CA ILE A 540 24.25 -9.90 -20.38
C ILE A 540 23.18 -9.14 -21.18
N ILE A 541 22.10 -8.72 -20.52
CA ILE A 541 21.01 -7.95 -21.16
C ILE A 541 21.54 -6.63 -21.74
N ALA A 542 22.38 -5.92 -20.98
CA ALA A 542 23.00 -4.69 -21.46
C ALA A 542 23.91 -4.95 -22.68
N THR A 543 24.67 -6.04 -22.67
CA THR A 543 25.51 -6.47 -23.79
C THR A 543 24.69 -6.77 -25.02
N ILE A 544 23.58 -7.50 -24.89
CA ILE A 544 22.67 -7.79 -26.01
C ILE A 544 22.20 -6.48 -26.64
N ARG A 545 21.63 -5.58 -25.84
CA ARG A 545 21.11 -4.28 -26.31
C ARG A 545 22.18 -3.39 -26.93
N ALA A 546 23.42 -3.48 -26.47
CA ALA A 546 24.53 -2.72 -27.03
C ALA A 546 25.03 -3.28 -28.39
N ARG A 547 24.63 -4.50 -28.76
CA ARG A 547 25.13 -5.22 -29.95
C ARG A 547 24.08 -5.42 -31.05
N VAL A 548 22.86 -4.96 -30.82
CA VAL A 548 21.74 -5.11 -31.75
C VAL A 548 21.08 -3.76 -32.00
N ASP A 549 20.58 -3.55 -33.21
CA ASP A 549 19.87 -2.33 -33.59
C ASP A 549 18.37 -2.37 -33.22
N THR A 550 17.89 -3.53 -32.76
CA THR A 550 16.52 -3.71 -32.24
C THR A 550 16.46 -3.36 -30.75
N ASP A 551 15.28 -3.05 -30.23
CA ASP A 551 15.00 -3.05 -28.79
C ASP A 551 14.19 -4.32 -28.46
N PRO A 552 14.86 -5.48 -28.30
CA PRO A 552 14.17 -6.77 -28.19
C PRO A 552 13.27 -6.83 -26.97
N SER A 553 12.13 -7.51 -27.13
CA SER A 553 11.40 -8.04 -25.99
C SER A 553 12.26 -9.10 -25.27
N ILE A 554 12.27 -9.12 -23.94
CA ILE A 554 13.09 -10.06 -23.18
C ILE A 554 12.21 -10.92 -22.28
N VAL A 555 12.36 -12.24 -22.39
CA VAL A 555 11.71 -13.22 -21.53
C VAL A 555 12.77 -13.89 -20.68
N LEU A 556 12.82 -13.57 -19.39
CA LEU A 556 13.60 -14.30 -18.40
C LEU A 556 12.91 -15.61 -18.08
N VAL A 557 13.66 -16.71 -18.05
CA VAL A 557 13.11 -18.04 -17.79
C VAL A 557 13.77 -18.62 -16.54
N PRO A 558 13.21 -18.35 -15.34
CA PRO A 558 13.56 -19.12 -14.15
C PRO A 558 13.24 -20.59 -14.41
N TYR A 559 14.17 -21.44 -13.98
CA TYR A 559 13.96 -22.88 -13.99
C TYR A 559 13.15 -23.32 -12.78
N TYR A 560 12.98 -24.63 -12.64
CA TYR A 560 12.49 -25.27 -11.42
C TYR A 560 13.65 -25.58 -10.46
N GLU A 561 13.32 -25.81 -9.20
CA GLU A 561 14.29 -26.16 -8.16
C GLU A 561 15.08 -27.44 -8.51
N ARG A 562 16.42 -27.36 -8.41
CA ARG A 562 17.32 -28.49 -8.67
C ARG A 562 17.47 -29.39 -7.44
N PRO A 563 17.76 -30.69 -7.63
CA PRO A 563 18.09 -31.62 -6.54
C PRO A 563 19.32 -31.22 -5.72
N THR A 564 20.31 -30.59 -6.38
CA THR A 564 21.52 -30.11 -5.72
C THR A 564 21.24 -28.77 -5.06
N SER A 565 21.27 -28.75 -3.73
CA SER A 565 20.99 -27.55 -2.95
C SER A 565 22.13 -26.54 -3.13
N GLY A 566 21.84 -25.44 -3.83
CA GLY A 566 22.63 -24.23 -3.68
C GLY A 566 22.68 -23.80 -2.21
N THR A 567 23.54 -22.84 -1.89
CA THR A 567 23.74 -22.39 -0.49
C THR A 567 22.54 -21.60 0.06
N ALA A 568 21.61 -21.16 -0.79
CA ALA A 568 20.41 -20.42 -0.45
C ALA A 568 19.13 -21.13 -0.97
N PRO A 569 17.94 -20.81 -0.44
CA PRO A 569 16.67 -21.29 -0.99
C PRO A 569 16.46 -20.84 -2.45
N TRP A 570 15.85 -21.69 -3.28
CA TRP A 570 15.54 -21.37 -4.69
C TRP A 570 14.71 -20.09 -4.85
N SER A 571 13.84 -19.78 -3.87
CA SER A 571 13.04 -18.55 -3.85
C SER A 571 13.88 -17.27 -3.93
N THR A 572 15.15 -17.30 -3.53
CA THR A 572 16.06 -16.14 -3.70
C THR A 572 16.38 -15.86 -5.17
N TYR A 573 16.42 -16.88 -6.02
CA TYR A 573 16.58 -16.77 -7.47
C TYR A 573 15.26 -16.36 -8.14
N GLU A 574 14.12 -16.90 -7.73
CA GLU A 574 12.80 -16.46 -8.22
C GLU A 574 12.61 -14.95 -8.00
N GLN A 575 12.93 -14.46 -6.79
CA GLN A 575 12.93 -13.04 -6.46
C GLN A 575 13.93 -12.24 -7.30
N MET A 576 15.11 -12.78 -7.60
CA MET A 576 16.08 -12.14 -8.49
C MET A 576 15.52 -11.87 -9.88
N TYR A 577 14.95 -12.87 -10.57
CA TYR A 577 14.37 -12.65 -11.90
C TYR A 577 13.23 -11.64 -11.86
N ALA A 578 12.39 -11.72 -10.82
CA ALA A 578 11.32 -10.77 -10.62
C ALA A 578 11.88 -9.35 -10.47
N ARG A 579 12.96 -9.13 -9.70
CA ARG A 579 13.64 -7.83 -9.59
C ARG A 579 14.27 -7.35 -10.90
N ILE A 580 14.85 -8.24 -11.72
CA ILE A 580 15.38 -7.85 -13.05
C ILE A 580 14.25 -7.39 -13.96
N ALA A 581 13.18 -8.19 -14.06
CA ALA A 581 11.99 -7.84 -14.83
C ALA A 581 11.21 -6.64 -14.29
N SER A 582 11.57 -6.18 -13.09
CA SER A 582 10.93 -5.06 -12.42
C SER A 582 11.49 -3.72 -12.91
N THR A 583 12.79 -3.64 -13.16
CA THR A 583 13.47 -2.39 -13.51
C THR A 583 13.30 -1.99 -14.98
N ASP A 584 12.60 -2.79 -15.77
CA ASP A 584 12.56 -2.65 -17.21
C ASP A 584 11.20 -3.08 -17.79
N PRO A 585 10.49 -2.18 -18.49
CA PRO A 585 9.16 -2.49 -19.02
C PRO A 585 9.19 -3.48 -20.20
N LYS A 586 10.35 -3.79 -20.79
CA LYS A 586 10.54 -4.74 -21.89
C LYS A 586 10.88 -6.15 -21.43
N ILE A 587 11.01 -6.36 -20.12
CA ILE A 587 11.38 -7.65 -19.54
C ILE A 587 10.18 -8.28 -18.84
N VAL A 588 9.92 -9.56 -19.17
CA VAL A 588 8.95 -10.42 -18.49
C VAL A 588 9.58 -11.71 -18.00
N VAL A 589 8.98 -12.30 -16.96
CA VAL A 589 9.38 -13.61 -16.42
C VAL A 589 8.41 -14.70 -16.89
N PHE A 590 8.93 -15.79 -17.45
CA PHE A 590 8.20 -17.02 -17.73
C PHE A 590 8.75 -18.14 -16.85
N ASP A 591 8.11 -18.34 -15.69
CA ASP A 591 8.63 -19.20 -14.63
C ASP A 591 8.28 -20.68 -14.85
N LEU A 592 9.30 -21.51 -15.08
CA LEU A 592 9.12 -22.95 -15.26
C LEU A 592 8.77 -23.67 -13.96
N ALA A 593 9.07 -23.12 -12.78
CA ALA A 593 8.69 -23.71 -11.50
C ALA A 593 7.16 -23.84 -11.38
N LEU A 594 6.40 -22.91 -11.98
CA LEU A 594 4.94 -22.97 -12.02
C LEU A 594 4.40 -24.13 -12.88
N LEU A 595 5.20 -24.62 -13.82
CA LEU A 595 4.82 -25.73 -14.71
C LEU A 595 5.25 -27.09 -14.12
N PHE A 596 6.41 -27.14 -13.46
CA PHE A 596 7.02 -28.37 -12.96
C PHE A 596 6.72 -28.64 -11.47
N GLY A 597 6.26 -27.63 -10.72
CA GLY A 597 5.98 -27.74 -9.30
C GLY A 597 7.23 -27.96 -8.44
N SER A 598 7.03 -28.37 -7.18
CA SER A 598 8.13 -28.66 -6.25
C SER A 598 8.97 -29.84 -6.72
N TYR A 599 10.21 -29.94 -6.24
CA TYR A 599 11.09 -31.06 -6.53
C TYR A 599 10.40 -32.43 -6.36
N GLY A 600 10.57 -33.30 -7.36
CA GLY A 600 9.96 -34.64 -7.42
C GLY A 600 8.49 -34.69 -7.88
N SER A 601 7.75 -33.57 -7.91
CA SER A 601 6.36 -33.56 -8.40
C SER A 601 6.31 -33.74 -9.92
N ALA A 602 7.10 -32.98 -10.69
CA ALA A 602 7.28 -33.17 -12.13
C ALA A 602 7.72 -34.59 -12.53
N GLN A 603 8.56 -35.24 -11.72
CA GLN A 603 8.98 -36.61 -11.98
C GLN A 603 7.82 -37.59 -11.92
N ARG A 604 6.91 -37.45 -10.93
CA ARG A 604 5.75 -38.35 -10.78
C ARG A 604 4.78 -38.27 -11.96
N VAL A 605 4.74 -37.13 -12.64
CA VAL A 605 3.91 -36.92 -13.83
C VAL A 605 4.69 -37.06 -15.15
N GLY A 606 5.94 -37.55 -15.09
CA GLY A 606 6.75 -37.86 -16.27
C GLY A 606 7.30 -36.65 -17.04
N LEU A 607 7.30 -35.46 -16.44
CA LEU A 607 7.84 -34.23 -17.05
C LEU A 607 9.37 -34.14 -16.95
N MET A 608 9.99 -34.93 -16.07
CA MET A 608 11.44 -34.98 -15.87
C MET A 608 12.04 -36.26 -16.45
N SER A 609 13.28 -36.17 -16.90
CA SER A 609 14.09 -37.32 -17.28
C SER A 609 14.58 -38.08 -16.02
N PRO A 610 15.10 -39.31 -16.16
CA PRO A 610 15.62 -40.09 -15.03
C PRO A 610 16.75 -39.41 -14.24
N ASP A 611 17.45 -38.43 -14.81
CA ASP A 611 18.49 -37.68 -14.10
C ASP A 611 17.95 -36.60 -13.15
N LEU A 612 16.61 -36.42 -13.12
CA LEU A 612 15.89 -35.46 -12.27
C LEU A 612 16.35 -34.01 -12.44
N LEU A 613 17.07 -33.73 -13.52
CA LEU A 613 17.65 -32.43 -13.82
C LEU A 613 17.08 -31.87 -15.10
N HIS A 614 17.06 -32.66 -16.16
CA HIS A 614 16.58 -32.23 -17.45
C HIS A 614 15.12 -32.68 -17.66
N PRO A 615 14.31 -31.91 -18.40
CA PRO A 615 12.97 -32.35 -18.79
C PRO A 615 13.02 -33.63 -19.65
N SER A 616 11.95 -34.41 -19.60
CA SER A 616 11.66 -35.44 -20.60
C SER A 616 11.19 -34.79 -21.90
N ASP A 617 11.00 -35.57 -22.97
CA ASP A 617 10.32 -35.10 -24.19
C ASP A 617 8.97 -34.43 -23.88
N THR A 618 8.19 -35.01 -22.97
CA THR A 618 6.89 -34.46 -22.54
C THR A 618 7.09 -33.13 -21.79
N GLY A 619 8.10 -33.05 -20.92
CA GLY A 619 8.45 -31.81 -20.22
C GLY A 619 8.86 -30.70 -21.19
N TYR A 620 9.72 -31.01 -22.17
CA TYR A 620 10.11 -30.05 -23.20
C TYR A 620 8.94 -29.60 -24.07
N ALA A 621 8.03 -30.51 -24.43
CA ALA A 621 6.82 -30.15 -25.16
C ALA A 621 5.90 -29.22 -24.34
N LEU A 622 5.78 -29.44 -23.02
CA LEU A 622 5.01 -28.57 -22.13
C LEU A 622 5.61 -27.17 -22.03
N ILE A 623 6.94 -27.06 -21.88
CA ILE A 623 7.65 -25.77 -21.87
C ILE A 623 7.35 -25.00 -23.15
N ALA A 624 7.51 -25.66 -24.31
CA ALA A 624 7.30 -25.05 -25.61
C ALA A 624 5.86 -24.56 -25.82
N ASP A 625 4.87 -25.40 -25.49
CA ASP A 625 3.45 -25.06 -25.61
C ASP A 625 3.08 -23.85 -24.73
N LYS A 626 3.51 -23.87 -23.46
CA LYS A 626 3.18 -22.81 -22.51
C LYS A 626 3.93 -21.52 -22.80
N LEU A 627 5.15 -21.58 -23.29
CA LEU A 627 5.88 -20.39 -23.75
C LEU A 627 5.22 -19.81 -25.01
N ALA A 628 4.82 -20.64 -25.98
CA ALA A 628 4.11 -20.17 -27.17
C ALA A 628 2.81 -19.44 -26.82
N ALA A 629 2.03 -20.00 -25.89
CA ALA A 629 0.82 -19.35 -25.38
C ALA A 629 1.13 -18.06 -24.62
N PHE A 630 2.21 -18.04 -23.82
CA PHE A 630 2.63 -16.87 -23.04
C PHE A 630 3.06 -15.69 -23.92
N VAL A 631 3.80 -15.95 -25.00
CA VAL A 631 4.30 -14.89 -25.88
C VAL A 631 3.29 -14.45 -26.94
N ALA A 632 2.26 -15.26 -27.22
CA ALA A 632 1.27 -14.94 -28.24
C ALA A 632 0.52 -13.64 -27.91
N PRO A 633 0.12 -12.85 -28.93
CA PRO A 633 -0.81 -11.74 -28.72
C PRO A 633 -2.11 -12.26 -28.10
N SER A 634 -2.66 -11.55 -27.13
CA SER A 634 -4.00 -11.88 -26.63
C SER A 634 -5.00 -11.82 -27.78
N PRO A 635 -5.98 -12.75 -27.87
CA PRO A 635 -7.05 -12.61 -28.84
C PRO A 635 -7.74 -11.26 -28.63
N PRO A 636 -8.13 -10.54 -29.69
CA PRO A 636 -8.91 -9.32 -29.55
C PRO A 636 -10.17 -9.66 -28.74
N GLY A 637 -10.30 -9.02 -27.58
CA GLY A 637 -11.40 -9.23 -26.63
C GLY A 637 -12.71 -8.60 -27.05
#